data_AF-A0AAP3WG67-F1
#
_entry.id   AF-A0AAP3WG67-F1
#
_cell.length_a   1.000
_cell.length_b   1.000
_cell.length_c   1.000
_cell.angle_alpha   90.00
_cell.angle_beta   90.00
_cell.angle_gamma   90.00
#
_symmetry.space_group_name_H-M   'P 1'
#
loop_
_entity.id
_entity.type
_entity.pdbx_description
1 polymer ?
#
loop_
_entity_poly.entity_id
_entity_poly.type
_entity_poly.pdbx_seq_one_letter_code
_entity_poly.pdbx_strand_id
1 'polypeptide(L)'
;MNKKYLSVVLFGALLAASAGTFTSCKDYDDDIKGLQEQIDKSGSTITDLQTQLTTLKAAAEAAQATADAAKAAAVEAKTAADAAKAAGDQAKADAADALAKAKAAEAAAATAKTEAIAEATKLVEALRNSMQEAIDKKLDVTAFEEASKLLGARIDGIEAGLSTLENGAVKENTEAIKTAMDLIETLQTADANFATTLKELDEYVKITLEAKIDANAEDIKAAQDDIKAAQDDLAALWKEIDGKGGLKDLIGANKTAISDLETKITDELDAIKKNVKDIQASIKEINTKIGNINTNLTGLHTLVTCRLSSISLAPDLFVDGIEAVRFTSLQYSPMDVKDENASIPAKSYQFSTAALATASYHFNPASFKLANADYSYIDRTAEVVETTRAIAASKLIEIVGEPVANPATGTVDFQLLRLNSHTTQPELDRTNLIALQATLKGDAIDQDEKNAVITSPYVAVYDNILAAEDVRIADKETLFEGGNAAHYATTFDACTKEEPRYETPYDQVFDLKKLVATCLNNENVSTGHDEFPIEAYKLSYRFAVATTDFNLEEGKTETNQQKWVKCNDVEKGLFQAEGFNPEAFGRTPILKVELVDENGNVVRRGFVKIKFTAEKQPDFTVGNPAEELVFKCADTEATYTITEEYIRENVYRKITDGTNIGMSHETFWNTYDVSTAVASVKKNGKLVTGVDFPKIVAGATSVGTATKKVVWSFKHGQLGAISATGSEFVATITVQNKLQSSKYPDAITFKFAVNVKLPKASLDAVKNELYWQTIDGDMKFFKVNAVVPNTPEDPADGCQIHQELNLAYDKYNVKGLPNCVTDRYVVTKTYSNGVATSKVLAGVKISGKTISLDKNDADVKLALNSAGGLQASVAHIYTLESGDQITVNEFMVNFIRPVSLNMPSGVTLTDAITGGDVANFQWNGLLMDWSGNAIVSPSVVETEDISSYWKQVCTTEYEWVPEHSYVKTPASLNVTYGKVDFVTASDLTMYSGTSKVNYWKPGTSTEDVIEKTYSVGAMLTQAEAMAMLEVQEREGTPEGYVNFGSTYNFTEIPVIKGSHVEYTYVANIDYVPAEIVVVPGDYVAKKHEHTPMPTFDGESYGQKSGCWEWTKTTFGSSVINLGQYWFYYGEFSDVKLDITKVTTDLKYNGGKLPAKTTLEQVGNTVKYVNVDSPIEYAYKIFIPATVNYGWGTLSSTLTITVNPKN
;
A
#
# COMPACT_ATOMS: atom_id res chain seq x y z
N MET A 1 -7.95 20.39 2.32
CA MET A 1 -8.17 19.95 3.72
C MET A 1 -6.91 19.24 4.22
N ASN A 2 -6.57 19.53 5.48
CA ASN A 2 -5.29 19.36 6.18
C ASN A 2 -4.78 17.90 6.23
N LYS A 3 -3.51 17.60 5.91
CA LYS A 3 -2.23 17.83 6.64
C LYS A 3 -2.06 16.98 7.92
N LYS A 4 -0.85 16.37 8.03
CA LYS A 4 0.14 16.46 9.15
C LYS A 4 0.35 15.28 10.15
N TYR A 5 1.66 14.97 10.31
CA TYR A 5 2.48 14.63 11.53
C TYR A 5 2.63 13.15 12.00
N LEU A 6 3.86 12.59 12.07
CA LEU A 6 4.98 12.66 13.08
C LEU A 6 4.68 11.80 14.34
N SER A 7 5.55 11.12 15.10
CA SER A 7 6.98 10.73 15.10
C SER A 7 7.27 10.10 16.49
N VAL A 8 8.17 9.09 16.53
CA VAL A 8 9.29 8.79 17.48
C VAL A 8 9.25 9.33 18.95
N VAL A 9 9.63 8.49 19.94
CA VAL A 9 10.83 8.64 20.83
C VAL A 9 10.75 7.72 22.07
N LEU A 10 11.77 6.86 22.23
CA LEU A 10 12.24 6.34 23.52
C LEU A 10 13.78 6.28 23.45
N PHE A 11 14.47 7.11 24.25
CA PHE A 11 15.70 6.79 25.01
C PHE A 11 16.16 8.03 25.78
N GLY A 12 16.30 7.89 27.10
CA GLY A 12 16.92 8.88 27.98
C GLY A 12 17.27 8.23 29.32
N ALA A 13 18.56 8.06 29.58
CA ALA A 13 19.14 7.35 30.73
C ALA A 13 19.60 8.32 31.85
N LEU A 14 19.40 7.89 33.10
CA LEU A 14 20.26 7.96 34.30
C LEU A 14 21.13 9.22 34.65
N LEU A 15 20.63 9.99 35.64
CA LEU A 15 21.22 10.48 36.93
C LEU A 15 22.70 10.91 37.10
N ALA A 16 22.89 12.10 37.72
CA ALA A 16 23.77 12.45 38.90
C ALA A 16 24.22 13.94 38.84
N ALA A 17 24.52 14.74 39.88
CA ALA A 17 24.23 14.87 41.32
C ALA A 17 24.98 16.15 41.85
N SER A 18 24.55 16.70 43.00
CA SER A 18 25.20 17.66 43.95
C SER A 18 25.10 19.19 43.71
N ALA A 19 25.06 20.12 44.71
CA ALA A 19 24.61 20.24 46.11
C ALA A 19 24.96 21.67 46.66
N GLY A 20 24.16 22.27 47.57
CA GLY A 20 24.55 23.33 48.56
C GLY A 20 24.23 24.83 48.26
N THR A 21 23.14 25.47 48.74
CA THR A 21 22.87 26.19 50.05
C THR A 21 23.68 27.48 50.33
N PHE A 22 23.22 28.66 50.83
CA PHE A 22 21.94 29.32 51.20
C PHE A 22 22.22 30.77 51.69
N THR A 23 21.27 31.72 51.50
CA THR A 23 20.73 32.80 52.43
C THR A 23 20.07 33.90 51.56
N SER A 24 18.87 34.46 51.83
CA SER A 24 18.18 34.79 53.08
C SER A 24 16.66 34.95 52.85
N CYS A 25 15.88 34.60 53.88
CA CYS A 25 14.44 34.32 53.88
C CYS A 25 13.54 35.53 54.13
N LYS A 26 12.48 35.70 53.31
CA LYS A 26 11.19 36.27 53.77
C LYS A 26 9.92 35.94 52.94
N ASP A 27 9.94 35.07 51.93
CA ASP A 27 8.71 34.60 51.23
C ASP A 27 8.48 33.07 51.26
N TYR A 28 9.39 32.32 51.91
CA TYR A 28 9.38 30.87 51.81
C TYR A 28 8.13 30.20 52.37
N ASP A 29 7.36 30.78 53.28
CA ASP A 29 6.14 30.10 53.79
C ASP A 29 5.04 29.98 52.72
N ASP A 30 4.87 30.99 51.86
CA ASP A 30 3.86 30.94 50.78
C ASP A 30 4.38 30.13 49.58
N ASP A 31 5.67 30.21 49.27
CA ASP A 31 6.30 29.36 48.25
C ASP A 31 6.38 27.90 48.70
N ILE A 32 6.68 27.62 49.98
CA ILE A 32 6.64 26.27 50.55
C ILE A 32 5.20 25.79 50.57
N LYS A 33 4.20 26.61 50.92
CA LYS A 33 2.80 26.18 50.88
C LYS A 33 2.31 25.95 49.45
N GLY A 34 2.70 26.78 48.48
CA GLY A 34 2.38 26.59 47.07
C GLY A 34 3.11 25.40 46.44
N LEU A 35 4.37 25.16 46.81
CA LEU A 35 5.13 23.97 46.43
C LEU A 35 4.61 22.73 47.14
N GLN A 36 4.20 22.81 48.41
CA GLN A 36 3.58 21.71 49.17
C GLN A 36 2.20 21.39 48.59
N GLU A 37 1.39 22.38 48.22
CA GLU A 37 0.13 22.17 47.50
C GLU A 37 0.38 21.60 46.09
N GLN A 38 1.43 22.01 45.38
CA GLN A 38 1.81 21.40 44.11
C GLN A 38 2.39 19.99 44.28
N ILE A 39 3.12 19.71 45.36
CA ILE A 39 3.68 18.39 45.70
C ILE A 39 2.58 17.46 46.15
N ASP A 40 1.62 17.92 46.95
CA ASP A 40 0.46 17.17 47.41
C ASP A 40 -0.49 16.90 46.24
N LYS A 41 -0.67 17.86 45.33
CA LYS A 41 -1.45 17.69 44.08
C LYS A 41 -0.72 16.83 43.06
N SER A 42 0.60 16.90 42.98
CA SER A 42 1.42 15.98 42.18
C SER A 42 1.43 14.59 42.80
N GLY A 43 1.43 14.47 44.13
CA GLY A 43 1.35 13.22 44.88
C GLY A 43 -0.02 12.56 44.73
N SER A 44 -1.11 13.32 44.75
CA SER A 44 -2.45 12.83 44.42
C SER A 44 -2.52 12.39 42.95
N THR A 45 -1.95 13.17 42.04
CA THR A 45 -1.89 12.82 40.61
C THR A 45 -1.04 11.56 40.36
N ILE A 46 0.07 11.39 41.07
CA ILE A 46 0.92 10.19 41.01
C ILE A 46 0.19 8.98 41.62
N THR A 47 -0.55 9.18 42.70
CA THR A 47 -1.37 8.12 43.33
C THR A 47 -2.53 7.72 42.44
N ASP A 48 -3.20 8.68 41.79
CA ASP A 48 -4.25 8.44 40.81
C ASP A 48 -3.69 7.77 39.55
N LEU A 49 -2.52 8.18 39.08
CA LEU A 49 -1.83 7.51 37.96
C LEU A 49 -1.34 6.11 38.33
N GLN A 50 -0.86 5.87 39.56
CA GLN A 50 -0.52 4.54 40.06
C GLN A 50 -1.77 3.66 40.19
N THR A 51 -2.88 4.24 40.64
CA THR A 51 -4.17 3.54 40.76
C THR A 51 -4.73 3.21 39.37
N GLN A 52 -4.65 4.15 38.42
CA GLN A 52 -5.01 3.94 37.02
C GLN A 52 -4.08 2.94 36.34
N LEU A 53 -2.78 2.97 36.61
CA LEU A 53 -1.82 2.00 36.09
C LEU A 53 -2.08 0.59 36.64
N THR A 54 -2.43 0.48 37.93
CA THR A 54 -2.80 -0.80 38.56
C THR A 54 -4.13 -1.30 38.01
N THR A 55 -5.09 -0.41 37.78
CA THR A 55 -6.40 -0.71 37.18
C THR A 55 -6.24 -1.12 35.71
N LEU A 56 -5.41 -0.42 34.93
CA LEU A 56 -5.09 -0.75 33.54
C LEU A 56 -4.29 -2.05 33.45
N LYS A 57 -3.38 -2.31 34.39
CA LYS A 57 -2.65 -3.57 34.48
C LYS A 57 -3.59 -4.74 34.79
N ALA A 58 -4.48 -4.58 35.77
CA ALA A 58 -5.50 -5.59 36.08
C ALA A 58 -6.50 -5.79 34.92
N ALA A 59 -6.88 -4.72 34.23
CA ALA A 59 -7.73 -4.78 33.04
C ALA A 59 -7.01 -5.45 31.85
N ALA A 60 -5.70 -5.20 31.68
CA ALA A 60 -4.88 -5.84 30.67
C ALA A 60 -4.65 -7.33 30.97
N GLU A 61 -4.42 -7.69 32.24
CA GLU A 61 -4.31 -9.09 32.70
C GLU A 61 -5.66 -9.83 32.55
N ALA A 62 -6.78 -9.17 32.85
CA ALA A 62 -8.13 -9.73 32.63
C ALA A 62 -8.48 -9.85 31.14
N ALA A 63 -8.08 -8.88 30.30
CA ALA A 63 -8.24 -8.94 28.85
C ALA A 63 -7.36 -10.03 28.23
N GLN A 64 -6.13 -10.21 28.74
CA GLN A 64 -5.23 -11.30 28.35
C GLN A 64 -5.82 -12.66 28.74
N ALA A 65 -6.34 -12.82 29.96
CA ALA A 65 -7.03 -14.04 30.38
C ALA A 65 -8.29 -14.33 29.56
N THR A 66 -9.04 -13.29 29.18
CA THR A 66 -10.23 -13.42 28.31
C THR A 66 -9.82 -13.79 26.87
N ALA A 67 -8.72 -13.24 26.36
CA ALA A 67 -8.17 -13.57 25.05
C ALA A 67 -7.62 -15.01 25.02
N ASP A 68 -6.96 -15.45 26.09
CA ASP A 68 -6.45 -16.82 26.23
C ASP A 68 -7.60 -17.83 26.40
N ALA A 69 -8.67 -17.48 27.11
CA ALA A 69 -9.90 -18.27 27.20
C ALA A 69 -10.63 -18.34 25.85
N ALA A 70 -10.71 -17.23 25.11
CA ALA A 70 -11.27 -17.22 23.76
C ALA A 70 -10.43 -18.03 22.77
N LYS A 71 -9.10 -18.03 22.93
CA LYS A 71 -8.19 -18.86 22.14
C LYS A 71 -8.34 -20.34 22.47
N ALA A 72 -8.52 -20.71 23.73
CA ALA A 72 -8.82 -22.08 24.15
C ALA A 72 -10.18 -22.55 23.62
N ALA A 73 -11.22 -21.72 23.74
CA ALA A 73 -12.55 -22.01 23.20
C ALA A 73 -12.54 -22.13 21.66
N ALA A 74 -11.72 -21.34 20.95
CA ALA A 74 -11.55 -21.45 19.51
C ALA A 74 -10.80 -22.74 19.11
N VAL A 75 -9.84 -23.20 19.91
CA VAL A 75 -9.17 -24.49 19.71
C VAL A 75 -10.13 -25.65 19.96
N GLU A 76 -10.95 -25.60 21.01
CA GLU A 76 -12.00 -26.60 21.27
C GLU A 76 -13.07 -26.62 20.19
N ALA A 77 -13.52 -25.45 19.71
CA ALA A 77 -14.45 -25.35 18.59
C ALA A 77 -13.85 -25.89 17.29
N LYS A 78 -12.55 -25.69 17.06
CA LYS A 78 -11.84 -26.27 15.93
C LYS A 78 -11.70 -27.79 16.06
N THR A 79 -11.38 -28.31 17.25
CA THR A 79 -11.35 -29.75 17.52
C THR A 79 -12.72 -30.41 17.35
N ALA A 80 -13.79 -29.73 17.80
CA ALA A 80 -15.17 -30.19 17.59
C ALA A 80 -15.59 -30.14 16.11
N ALA A 81 -15.16 -29.12 15.36
CA ALA A 81 -15.41 -29.02 13.92
C ALA A 81 -14.60 -30.08 13.12
N ASP A 82 -13.35 -30.33 13.49
CA ASP A 82 -12.49 -31.37 12.89
C ASP A 82 -13.06 -32.78 13.20
N ALA A 83 -13.61 -32.99 14.40
CA ALA A 83 -14.31 -34.22 14.78
C ALA A 83 -15.66 -34.39 14.05
N ALA A 84 -16.44 -33.32 13.87
CA ALA A 84 -17.68 -33.34 13.09
C ALA A 84 -17.40 -33.58 11.59
N LYS A 85 -16.29 -33.05 11.08
CA LYS A 85 -15.81 -33.31 9.72
C LYS A 85 -15.37 -34.77 9.55
N ALA A 86 -14.63 -35.33 10.50
CA ALA A 86 -14.24 -36.74 10.49
C ALA A 86 -15.46 -37.67 10.59
N ALA A 87 -16.45 -37.34 11.42
CA ALA A 87 -17.71 -38.07 11.51
C ALA A 87 -18.54 -37.98 10.22
N GLY A 88 -18.57 -36.81 9.56
CA GLY A 88 -19.22 -36.63 8.26
C GLY A 88 -18.51 -37.36 7.11
N ASP A 89 -17.17 -37.36 7.10
CA ASP A 89 -16.36 -38.09 6.12
C ASP A 89 -16.49 -39.62 6.33
N GLN A 90 -16.60 -40.08 7.59
CA GLN A 90 -16.93 -41.48 7.92
C GLN A 90 -18.35 -41.86 7.51
N ALA A 91 -19.36 -41.02 7.78
CA ALA A 91 -20.74 -41.26 7.35
C ALA A 91 -20.87 -41.31 5.81
N LYS A 92 -20.05 -40.53 5.09
CA LYS A 92 -19.98 -40.57 3.63
C LYS A 92 -19.28 -41.84 3.13
N ALA A 93 -18.25 -42.33 3.82
CA ALA A 93 -17.61 -43.60 3.52
C ALA A 93 -18.55 -44.79 3.81
N ASP A 94 -19.29 -44.76 4.92
CA ASP A 94 -20.27 -45.77 5.29
C ASP A 94 -21.46 -45.77 4.32
N ALA A 95 -21.90 -44.60 3.84
CA ALA A 95 -22.92 -44.49 2.80
C ALA A 95 -22.43 -45.02 1.44
N ALA A 96 -21.16 -44.82 1.10
CA ALA A 96 -20.55 -45.38 -0.12
C ALA A 96 -20.39 -46.91 -0.02
N ASP A 97 -20.02 -47.44 1.15
CA ASP A 97 -19.94 -48.87 1.42
C ASP A 97 -21.32 -49.53 1.45
N ALA A 98 -22.33 -48.86 2.00
CA ALA A 98 -23.73 -49.29 1.95
C ALA A 98 -24.28 -49.28 0.51
N LEU A 99 -23.93 -48.28 -0.31
CA LEU A 99 -24.30 -48.24 -1.73
C LEU A 99 -23.58 -49.34 -2.53
N ALA A 100 -22.32 -49.64 -2.21
CA ALA A 100 -21.56 -50.74 -2.82
C ALA A 100 -22.15 -52.11 -2.46
N LYS A 101 -22.52 -52.31 -1.18
CA LYS A 101 -23.21 -53.52 -0.70
C LYS A 101 -24.61 -53.64 -1.29
N ALA A 102 -25.35 -52.54 -1.46
CA ALA A 102 -26.66 -52.53 -2.11
C ALA A 102 -26.56 -52.88 -3.61
N LYS A 103 -25.58 -52.34 -4.34
CA LYS A 103 -25.31 -52.71 -5.74
C LYS A 103 -24.83 -54.16 -5.89
N ALA A 104 -24.04 -54.67 -4.93
CA ALA A 104 -23.65 -56.07 -4.90
C ALA A 104 -24.85 -57.00 -4.61
N ALA A 105 -25.77 -56.58 -3.74
CA ALA A 105 -27.03 -57.29 -3.48
C ALA A 105 -27.99 -57.24 -4.68
N GLU A 106 -28.04 -56.12 -5.41
CA GLU A 106 -28.83 -55.97 -6.64
C GLU A 106 -28.26 -56.84 -7.78
N ALA A 107 -26.93 -56.93 -7.90
CA ALA A 107 -26.26 -57.84 -8.83
C ALA A 107 -26.46 -59.31 -8.43
N ALA A 108 -26.41 -59.64 -7.14
CA ALA A 108 -26.71 -60.99 -6.64
C ALA A 108 -28.18 -61.37 -6.86
N ALA A 109 -29.12 -60.43 -6.70
CA ALA A 109 -30.54 -60.62 -6.98
C ALA A 109 -30.82 -60.76 -8.49
N ALA A 110 -30.11 -60.02 -9.34
CA ALA A 110 -30.18 -60.17 -10.80
C ALA A 110 -29.62 -61.51 -11.27
N THR A 111 -28.52 -61.98 -10.70
CA THR A 111 -27.95 -63.31 -10.94
C THR A 111 -28.91 -64.41 -10.46
N ALA A 112 -29.44 -64.31 -9.24
CA ALA A 112 -30.42 -65.26 -8.70
C ALA A 112 -31.72 -65.30 -9.52
N LYS A 113 -32.18 -64.15 -10.05
CA LYS A 113 -33.33 -64.07 -10.95
C LYS A 113 -33.03 -64.70 -12.31
N THR A 114 -31.82 -64.53 -12.84
CA THR A 114 -31.39 -65.12 -14.11
C THR A 114 -31.23 -66.64 -13.99
N GLU A 115 -30.64 -67.12 -12.88
CA GLU A 115 -30.52 -68.54 -12.56
C GLU A 115 -31.88 -69.18 -12.30
N ALA A 116 -32.79 -68.51 -11.59
CA ALA A 116 -34.17 -68.97 -11.37
C ALA A 116 -34.98 -69.01 -12.68
N ILE A 117 -34.80 -68.04 -13.59
CA ILE A 117 -35.43 -68.05 -14.91
C ILE A 117 -34.83 -69.15 -15.80
N ALA A 118 -33.51 -69.39 -15.74
CA ALA A 118 -32.85 -70.46 -16.49
C ALA A 118 -33.31 -71.85 -16.02
N GLU A 119 -33.47 -72.04 -14.71
CA GLU A 119 -33.99 -73.28 -14.13
C GLU A 119 -35.49 -73.46 -14.42
N ALA A 120 -36.29 -72.40 -14.31
CA ALA A 120 -37.70 -72.42 -14.71
C ALA A 120 -37.87 -72.73 -16.22
N THR A 121 -36.98 -72.23 -17.06
CA THR A 121 -36.96 -72.52 -18.50
C THR A 121 -36.63 -73.98 -18.76
N LYS A 122 -35.62 -74.54 -18.07
CA LYS A 122 -35.30 -75.99 -18.10
C LYS A 122 -36.48 -76.86 -17.67
N LEU A 123 -37.17 -76.46 -16.61
CA LEU A 123 -38.32 -77.19 -16.06
C LEU A 123 -39.53 -77.13 -17.01
N VAL A 124 -39.77 -75.99 -17.65
CA VAL A 124 -40.82 -75.81 -18.66
C VAL A 124 -40.48 -76.58 -19.94
N GLU A 125 -39.22 -76.63 -20.38
CA GLU A 125 -38.78 -77.47 -21.50
C GLU A 125 -38.92 -78.96 -21.20
N ALA A 126 -38.54 -79.40 -20.00
CA ALA A 126 -38.72 -80.79 -19.57
C ALA A 126 -40.21 -81.17 -19.47
N LEU A 127 -41.06 -80.27 -18.95
CA LEU A 127 -42.51 -80.46 -18.89
C LEU A 127 -43.14 -80.46 -20.30
N ARG A 128 -42.66 -79.59 -21.20
CA ARG A 128 -43.10 -79.53 -22.61
C ARG A 128 -42.73 -80.82 -23.35
N ASN A 129 -41.53 -81.34 -23.15
CA ASN A 129 -41.09 -82.62 -23.72
C ASN A 129 -41.89 -83.81 -23.14
N SER A 130 -42.16 -83.80 -21.83
CA SER A 130 -42.97 -84.84 -21.19
C SER A 130 -44.46 -84.79 -21.59
N MET A 131 -45.04 -83.59 -21.76
CA MET A 131 -46.38 -83.42 -22.32
C MET A 131 -46.44 -83.83 -23.79
N GLN A 132 -45.40 -83.56 -24.57
CA GLN A 132 -45.32 -83.99 -25.97
C GLN A 132 -45.25 -85.52 -26.08
N GLU A 133 -44.44 -86.19 -25.23
CA GLU A 133 -44.40 -87.66 -25.13
C GLU A 133 -45.72 -88.29 -24.66
N ALA A 134 -46.44 -87.62 -23.74
CA ALA A 134 -47.75 -88.06 -23.26
C ALA A 134 -48.87 -87.85 -24.31
N ILE A 135 -48.74 -86.85 -25.19
CA ILE A 135 -49.68 -86.60 -26.30
C ILE A 135 -49.45 -87.60 -27.45
N ASP A 136 -48.21 -88.02 -27.69
CA ASP A 136 -47.86 -88.96 -28.77
C ASP A 136 -48.22 -90.43 -28.47
N LYS A 137 -48.55 -90.78 -27.22
CA LYS A 137 -49.02 -92.12 -26.82
C LYS A 137 -50.42 -92.05 -26.19
N LYS A 138 -51.43 -92.52 -26.93
CA LYS A 138 -52.83 -92.65 -26.47
C LYS A 138 -52.93 -93.39 -25.12
N LEU A 139 -53.24 -92.63 -24.05
CA LEU A 139 -53.82 -92.99 -22.75
C LEU A 139 -53.45 -94.37 -22.17
N ASP A 140 -52.42 -94.41 -21.32
CA ASP A 140 -52.11 -95.51 -20.39
C ASP A 140 -52.00 -94.96 -18.94
N VAL A 141 -52.80 -95.52 -18.03
CA VAL A 141 -52.97 -95.12 -16.62
C VAL A 141 -51.67 -95.29 -15.81
N THR A 142 -50.74 -96.11 -16.30
CA THR A 142 -49.44 -96.37 -15.70
C THR A 142 -48.54 -95.13 -15.67
N ALA A 143 -48.71 -94.20 -16.62
CA ALA A 143 -47.92 -92.96 -16.70
C ALA A 143 -48.30 -91.92 -15.62
N PHE A 144 -49.53 -91.96 -15.11
CA PHE A 144 -49.99 -91.04 -14.07
C PHE A 144 -49.45 -91.44 -12.69
N GLU A 145 -49.35 -92.75 -12.41
CA GLU A 145 -48.77 -93.25 -11.16
C GLU A 145 -47.25 -93.01 -11.08
N GLU A 146 -46.52 -93.11 -12.19
CA GLU A 146 -45.09 -92.74 -12.24
C GLU A 146 -44.87 -91.23 -12.08
N ALA A 147 -45.70 -90.39 -12.70
CA ALA A 147 -45.65 -88.94 -12.52
C ALA A 147 -45.92 -88.51 -11.07
N SER A 148 -46.86 -89.19 -10.38
CA SER A 148 -47.16 -88.95 -8.97
C SER A 148 -46.01 -89.38 -8.04
N LYS A 149 -45.33 -90.48 -8.36
CA LYS A 149 -44.12 -90.95 -7.65
C LYS A 149 -42.92 -90.00 -7.82
N LEU A 150 -42.75 -89.45 -9.02
CA LEU A 150 -41.70 -88.46 -9.32
C LEU A 150 -41.97 -87.12 -8.61
N LEU A 151 -43.24 -86.76 -8.43
CA LEU A 151 -43.66 -85.59 -7.66
C LEU A 151 -43.38 -85.78 -6.16
N GLY A 152 -43.67 -86.97 -5.62
CA GLY A 152 -43.34 -87.33 -4.24
C GLY A 152 -41.84 -87.26 -3.95
N ALA A 153 -41.00 -87.85 -4.82
CA ALA A 153 -39.54 -87.78 -4.67
C ALA A 153 -38.98 -86.35 -4.79
N ARG A 154 -39.65 -85.46 -5.55
CA ARG A 154 -39.32 -84.02 -5.62
C ARG A 154 -39.73 -83.27 -4.37
N ILE A 155 -40.86 -83.61 -3.77
CA ILE A 155 -41.32 -83.03 -2.50
C ILE A 155 -40.37 -83.46 -1.38
N ASP A 156 -39.98 -84.73 -1.31
CA ASP A 156 -39.01 -85.25 -0.34
C ASP A 156 -37.62 -84.59 -0.51
N GLY A 157 -37.20 -84.33 -1.76
CA GLY A 157 -35.95 -83.60 -2.04
C GLY A 157 -35.98 -82.12 -1.66
N ILE A 158 -37.14 -81.46 -1.79
CA ILE A 158 -37.37 -80.09 -1.30
C ILE A 158 -37.40 -80.07 0.22
N GLU A 159 -37.99 -81.08 0.87
CA GLU A 159 -38.07 -81.20 2.33
C GLU A 159 -36.69 -81.50 2.94
N ALA A 160 -35.88 -82.34 2.29
CA ALA A 160 -34.47 -82.57 2.64
C ALA A 160 -33.59 -81.33 2.41
N GLY A 161 -33.82 -80.57 1.33
CA GLY A 161 -33.15 -79.29 1.07
C GLY A 161 -33.55 -78.17 2.04
N LEU A 162 -34.76 -78.22 2.60
CA LEU A 162 -35.21 -77.33 3.68
C LEU A 162 -34.52 -77.67 5.01
N SER A 163 -34.29 -78.96 5.29
CA SER A 163 -33.63 -79.41 6.53
C SER A 163 -32.14 -79.04 6.63
N THR A 164 -31.49 -78.72 5.50
CA THR A 164 -30.09 -78.23 5.47
C THR A 164 -29.94 -76.72 5.66
N LEU A 165 -31.04 -75.96 5.75
CA LEU A 165 -31.02 -74.52 6.10
C LEU A 165 -30.74 -74.26 7.60
N GLU A 166 -30.71 -75.29 8.45
CA GLU A 166 -30.35 -75.13 9.87
C GLU A 166 -28.83 -74.93 10.11
N ASN A 167 -27.97 -75.05 9.09
CA ASN A 167 -26.52 -74.97 9.29
C ASN A 167 -25.73 -74.14 8.25
N GLY A 168 -26.35 -73.11 7.66
CA GLY A 168 -25.61 -72.12 6.86
C GLY A 168 -26.48 -70.95 6.37
N ALA A 169 -25.90 -69.75 6.36
CA ALA A 169 -26.44 -68.43 5.97
C ALA A 169 -27.69 -67.92 6.75
N VAL A 170 -28.67 -68.77 7.08
CA VAL A 170 -29.85 -68.35 7.86
C VAL A 170 -29.52 -68.22 9.35
N LYS A 171 -28.62 -69.06 9.90
CA LYS A 171 -28.16 -68.93 11.30
C LYS A 171 -27.36 -67.64 11.55
N GLU A 172 -26.52 -67.23 10.59
CA GLU A 172 -25.76 -65.96 10.67
C GLU A 172 -26.66 -64.74 10.54
N ASN A 173 -27.67 -64.76 9.64
CA ASN A 173 -28.67 -63.70 9.59
C ASN A 173 -29.61 -63.71 10.81
N THR A 174 -29.92 -64.88 11.38
CA THR A 174 -30.74 -64.98 12.61
C THR A 174 -29.97 -64.47 13.83
N GLU A 175 -28.67 -64.74 13.97
CA GLU A 175 -27.85 -64.15 15.04
C GLU A 175 -27.57 -62.66 14.83
N ALA A 176 -27.39 -62.20 13.59
CA ALA A 176 -27.27 -60.77 13.28
C ALA A 176 -28.57 -60.00 13.54
N ILE A 177 -29.72 -60.57 13.19
CA ILE A 177 -31.05 -60.01 13.50
C ILE A 177 -31.32 -60.07 15.01
N LYS A 178 -30.94 -61.16 15.70
CA LYS A 178 -31.07 -61.27 17.16
C LYS A 178 -30.16 -60.27 17.89
N THR A 179 -28.94 -60.06 17.41
CA THR A 179 -28.02 -59.03 17.94
C THR A 179 -28.54 -57.62 17.67
N ALA A 180 -29.15 -57.37 16.50
CA ALA A 180 -29.80 -56.10 16.18
C ALA A 180 -31.09 -55.89 17.01
N MET A 181 -31.85 -56.95 17.29
CA MET A 181 -33.02 -56.91 18.18
C MET A 181 -32.62 -56.69 19.65
N ASP A 182 -31.55 -57.33 20.13
CA ASP A 182 -30.98 -57.09 21.48
C ASP A 182 -30.43 -55.66 21.60
N LEU A 183 -29.83 -55.09 20.55
CA LEU A 183 -29.39 -53.68 20.50
C LEU A 183 -30.59 -52.70 20.47
N ILE A 184 -31.66 -53.04 19.75
CA ILE A 184 -32.91 -52.27 19.75
C ILE A 184 -33.62 -52.36 21.11
N GLU A 185 -33.61 -53.53 21.75
CA GLU A 185 -34.13 -53.73 23.12
C GLU A 185 -33.26 -52.99 24.15
N THR A 186 -31.93 -52.92 23.96
CA THR A 186 -31.02 -52.11 24.80
C THR A 186 -31.24 -50.61 24.59
N LEU A 187 -31.52 -50.16 23.36
CA LEU A 187 -31.89 -48.77 23.04
C LEU A 187 -33.29 -48.40 23.55
N GLN A 188 -34.25 -49.32 23.49
CA GLN A 188 -35.58 -49.17 24.09
C GLN A 188 -35.52 -49.19 25.63
N THR A 189 -34.60 -49.95 26.23
CA THR A 189 -34.32 -49.93 27.67
C THR A 189 -33.59 -48.64 28.07
N ALA A 190 -32.73 -48.09 27.22
CA ALA A 190 -32.10 -46.77 27.43
C ALA A 190 -33.10 -45.61 27.31
N ASP A 191 -34.05 -45.69 26.37
CA ASP A 191 -35.17 -44.75 26.20
C ASP A 191 -36.18 -44.85 27.37
N ALA A 192 -36.48 -46.07 27.83
CA ALA A 192 -37.27 -46.33 29.03
C ALA A 192 -36.54 -45.86 30.31
N ASN A 193 -35.22 -45.99 30.40
CA ASN A 193 -34.41 -45.44 31.49
C ASN A 193 -34.41 -43.91 31.47
N PHE A 194 -34.35 -43.27 30.30
CA PHE A 194 -34.47 -41.82 30.18
C PHE A 194 -35.85 -41.31 30.63
N ALA A 195 -36.92 -42.06 30.32
CA ALA A 195 -38.27 -41.82 30.84
C ALA A 195 -38.40 -42.08 32.36
N THR A 196 -37.59 -42.99 32.92
CA THR A 196 -37.54 -43.30 34.35
C THR A 196 -36.77 -42.22 35.14
N THR A 197 -35.65 -41.70 34.62
CA THR A 197 -34.92 -40.58 35.22
C THR A 197 -35.73 -39.28 35.22
N LEU A 198 -36.59 -39.07 34.20
CA LEU A 198 -37.56 -37.98 34.14
C LEU A 198 -38.70 -38.11 35.18
N LYS A 199 -39.03 -39.35 35.57
CA LYS A 199 -40.05 -39.68 36.57
C LYS A 199 -39.50 -39.63 38.01
N GLU A 200 -38.25 -40.03 38.21
CA GLU A 200 -37.53 -39.92 39.49
C GLU A 200 -37.22 -38.45 39.86
N LEU A 201 -37.05 -37.57 38.87
CA LEU A 201 -36.95 -36.11 39.06
C LEU A 201 -38.30 -35.48 39.46
N ASP A 202 -39.43 -36.05 39.05
CA ASP A 202 -40.80 -35.66 39.42
C ASP A 202 -41.17 -36.19 40.83
N GLU A 203 -40.59 -37.32 41.24
CA GLU A 203 -40.83 -37.97 42.54
C GLU A 203 -39.96 -37.39 43.67
N TYR A 204 -38.77 -36.83 43.36
CA TYR A 204 -37.95 -36.06 44.30
C TYR A 204 -38.62 -34.73 44.73
N VAL A 205 -39.43 -34.14 43.86
CA VAL A 205 -40.23 -32.93 44.15
C VAL A 205 -41.44 -33.26 45.06
N LYS A 206 -41.94 -34.49 45.02
CA LYS A 206 -43.15 -34.93 45.75
C LYS A 206 -42.86 -35.38 47.21
N ILE A 207 -41.65 -35.86 47.49
CA ILE A 207 -41.26 -36.42 48.81
C ILE A 207 -40.81 -35.34 49.82
N THR A 208 -40.61 -34.10 49.38
CA THR A 208 -40.30 -32.99 50.30
C THR A 208 -41.57 -32.37 50.94
N LEU A 209 -42.79 -32.82 50.57
CA LEU A 209 -44.05 -32.16 50.94
C LEU A 209 -45.01 -32.92 51.88
N GLU A 210 -44.82 -34.22 52.14
CA GLU A 210 -45.79 -34.96 52.98
C GLU A 210 -45.15 -35.78 54.10
N ALA A 211 -44.38 -35.06 54.92
CA ALA A 211 -44.21 -35.32 56.35
C ALA A 211 -45.57 -35.23 57.12
N LYS A 212 -46.65 -35.86 56.61
CA LYS A 212 -48.04 -35.62 57.06
C LYS A 212 -48.97 -36.82 57.20
N ILE A 213 -48.58 -38.06 56.92
CA ILE A 213 -49.50 -39.21 57.07
C ILE A 213 -48.88 -40.32 57.95
N ASP A 214 -48.40 -39.91 59.13
CA ASP A 214 -48.28 -40.75 60.33
C ASP A 214 -49.68 -41.06 60.96
N ALA A 215 -50.75 -41.19 60.16
CA ALA A 215 -52.14 -41.25 60.67
C ALA A 215 -53.00 -42.47 60.22
N ASN A 216 -52.55 -43.31 59.29
CA ASN A 216 -53.40 -44.36 58.66
C ASN A 216 -53.17 -45.81 59.15
N ALA A 217 -52.69 -46.01 60.39
CA ALA A 217 -52.31 -47.34 60.86
C ALA A 217 -53.45 -48.19 61.48
N GLU A 218 -54.55 -47.61 61.98
CA GLU A 218 -55.56 -48.35 62.77
C GLU A 218 -56.78 -48.87 61.95
N ASP A 219 -57.20 -48.20 60.88
CA ASP A 219 -58.40 -48.60 60.10
C ASP A 219 -58.24 -49.90 59.30
N ILE A 220 -57.01 -50.27 58.94
CA ILE A 220 -56.72 -51.46 58.14
C ILE A 220 -56.99 -52.76 58.92
N LYS A 221 -56.98 -52.71 60.25
CA LYS A 221 -57.11 -53.90 61.10
C LYS A 221 -58.57 -54.36 61.30
N ALA A 222 -59.54 -53.45 61.27
CA ALA A 222 -60.95 -53.77 61.48
C ALA A 222 -61.58 -54.55 60.30
N ALA A 223 -61.15 -54.30 59.07
CA ALA A 223 -61.71 -54.92 57.86
C ALA A 223 -61.38 -56.42 57.71
N GLN A 224 -60.41 -56.94 58.46
CA GLN A 224 -59.97 -58.34 58.33
C GLN A 224 -60.82 -59.33 59.16
N ASP A 225 -61.48 -58.88 60.22
CA ASP A 225 -62.24 -59.76 61.13
C ASP A 225 -63.65 -60.12 60.62
N ASP A 226 -64.32 -59.22 59.87
CA ASP A 226 -65.68 -59.43 59.35
C ASP A 226 -65.80 -60.57 58.32
N ILE A 227 -64.73 -60.85 57.57
CA ILE A 227 -64.72 -61.87 56.50
C ILE A 227 -64.78 -63.29 57.08
N LYS A 228 -64.32 -63.50 58.32
CA LYS A 228 -64.26 -64.83 58.94
C LYS A 228 -65.64 -65.38 59.31
N ALA A 229 -66.58 -64.50 59.71
CA ALA A 229 -67.89 -64.90 60.24
C ALA A 229 -68.86 -65.44 59.17
N ALA A 230 -68.79 -64.93 57.93
CA ALA A 230 -69.71 -65.32 56.87
C ALA A 230 -69.51 -66.76 56.34
N GLN A 231 -68.38 -67.40 56.65
CA GLN A 231 -68.05 -68.73 56.14
C GLN A 231 -68.72 -69.87 56.94
N ASP A 232 -69.11 -69.63 58.19
CA ASP A 232 -69.62 -70.69 59.09
C ASP A 232 -71.12 -70.98 58.94
N ASP A 233 -71.94 -70.01 58.51
CA ASP A 233 -73.40 -70.15 58.35
C ASP A 233 -73.83 -71.10 57.22
N LEU A 234 -73.00 -71.24 56.18
CA LEU A 234 -73.37 -71.99 54.97
C LEU A 234 -73.45 -73.52 55.20
N ALA A 235 -72.73 -74.04 56.20
CA ALA A 235 -72.62 -75.47 56.45
C ALA A 235 -73.85 -76.09 57.13
N ALA A 236 -74.67 -75.30 57.82
CA ALA A 236 -75.79 -75.81 58.63
C ALA A 236 -77.03 -76.20 57.80
N LEU A 237 -77.33 -75.48 56.71
CA LEU A 237 -78.53 -75.65 55.88
C LEU A 237 -78.62 -77.01 55.17
N TRP A 238 -77.48 -77.65 54.89
CA TRP A 238 -77.44 -78.88 54.11
C TRP A 238 -78.03 -80.11 54.82
N LYS A 239 -78.16 -80.06 56.15
CA LYS A 239 -78.53 -81.24 56.96
C LYS A 239 -80.05 -81.46 57.08
N GLU A 240 -80.88 -80.45 56.82
CA GLU A 240 -82.34 -80.54 56.99
C GLU A 240 -83.08 -81.17 55.79
N ILE A 241 -82.43 -81.26 54.61
CA ILE A 241 -83.10 -81.66 53.35
C ILE A 241 -83.35 -83.17 53.25
N ASP A 242 -82.51 -84.01 53.86
CA ASP A 242 -82.43 -85.45 53.56
C ASP A 242 -83.16 -86.37 54.59
N GLY A 243 -83.93 -85.80 55.52
CA GLY A 243 -84.65 -86.52 56.58
C GLY A 243 -85.99 -87.14 56.15
N LYS A 244 -86.43 -88.20 56.85
CA LYS A 244 -87.69 -88.93 56.58
C LYS A 244 -88.93 -88.08 56.93
N GLY A 245 -89.92 -88.00 56.04
CA GLY A 245 -90.99 -86.98 56.08
C GLY A 245 -90.60 -85.63 55.47
N GLY A 246 -89.33 -85.49 55.08
CA GLY A 246 -88.83 -84.39 54.28
C GLY A 246 -89.17 -84.55 52.80
N LEU A 247 -88.53 -83.71 51.98
CA LEU A 247 -88.86 -83.49 50.58
C LEU A 247 -89.02 -84.78 49.76
N LYS A 248 -88.26 -85.84 50.06
CA LYS A 248 -88.18 -87.08 49.29
C LYS A 248 -89.45 -87.93 49.30
N ASP A 249 -90.20 -87.96 50.40
CA ASP A 249 -91.43 -88.76 50.50
C ASP A 249 -92.63 -88.07 49.82
N LEU A 250 -92.70 -86.73 49.85
CA LEU A 250 -93.68 -85.93 49.10
C LEU A 250 -93.51 -86.06 47.58
N ILE A 251 -92.27 -86.26 47.11
CA ILE A 251 -91.96 -86.52 45.71
C ILE A 251 -92.65 -87.80 45.20
N GLY A 252 -92.80 -88.83 46.03
CA GLY A 252 -93.42 -90.10 45.65
C GLY A 252 -94.91 -89.98 45.30
N ALA A 253 -95.67 -89.20 46.09
CA ALA A 253 -97.09 -88.95 45.83
C ALA A 253 -97.29 -88.02 44.61
N ASN A 254 -96.46 -86.99 44.48
CA ASN A 254 -96.45 -86.13 43.30
C ASN A 254 -96.12 -86.92 42.03
N LYS A 255 -95.27 -87.94 42.08
CA LYS A 255 -94.90 -88.76 40.91
C LYS A 255 -96.10 -89.37 40.19
N THR A 256 -97.10 -89.86 40.92
CA THR A 256 -98.30 -90.46 40.32
C THR A 256 -99.18 -89.41 39.66
N ALA A 257 -99.41 -88.26 40.31
CA ALA A 257 -100.16 -87.14 39.73
C ALA A 257 -99.43 -86.52 38.52
N ILE A 258 -98.09 -86.49 38.55
CA ILE A 258 -97.24 -86.09 37.43
C ILE A 258 -97.43 -87.02 36.24
N SER A 259 -97.59 -88.34 36.44
CA SER A 259 -97.75 -89.28 35.32
C SER A 259 -99.06 -89.08 34.54
N ASP A 260 -100.15 -88.75 35.23
CA ASP A 260 -101.43 -88.40 34.60
C ASP A 260 -101.35 -87.05 33.86
N LEU A 261 -100.63 -86.07 34.45
CA LEU A 261 -100.31 -84.80 33.80
C LEU A 261 -99.39 -85.01 32.59
N GLU A 262 -98.39 -85.89 32.67
CA GLU A 262 -97.46 -86.21 31.57
C GLU A 262 -98.22 -86.71 30.36
N THR A 263 -99.25 -87.54 30.54
CA THR A 263 -100.03 -88.06 29.41
C THR A 263 -100.79 -86.94 28.69
N LYS A 264 -101.49 -86.07 29.44
CA LYS A 264 -102.18 -84.90 28.86
C LYS A 264 -101.24 -83.87 28.26
N ILE A 265 -100.13 -83.60 28.94
CA ILE A 265 -99.07 -82.72 28.45
C ILE A 265 -98.50 -83.30 27.16
N THR A 266 -98.31 -84.61 27.04
CA THR A 266 -97.77 -85.23 25.82
C THR A 266 -98.69 -85.02 24.63
N ASP A 267 -100.01 -85.20 24.79
CA ASP A 267 -100.99 -84.98 23.73
C ASP A 267 -101.03 -83.50 23.28
N GLU A 268 -101.02 -82.55 24.22
CA GLU A 268 -100.94 -81.12 23.88
C GLU A 268 -99.57 -80.74 23.31
N LEU A 269 -98.49 -81.32 23.81
CA LEU A 269 -97.14 -81.08 23.33
C LEU A 269 -96.99 -81.56 21.88
N ASP A 270 -97.63 -82.66 21.49
CA ASP A 270 -97.61 -83.13 20.10
C ASP A 270 -98.42 -82.22 19.17
N ALA A 271 -99.53 -81.65 19.65
CA ALA A 271 -100.26 -80.59 18.93
C ALA A 271 -99.44 -79.29 18.80
N ILE A 272 -98.77 -78.88 19.88
CA ILE A 272 -97.88 -77.71 19.90
C ILE A 272 -96.66 -77.93 19.00
N LYS A 273 -96.02 -79.11 19.04
CA LYS A 273 -94.89 -79.46 18.16
C LYS A 273 -95.27 -79.37 16.69
N LYS A 274 -96.48 -79.82 16.33
CA LYS A 274 -97.01 -79.68 14.96
C LYS A 274 -97.15 -78.20 14.57
N ASN A 275 -97.79 -77.38 15.41
CA ASN A 275 -97.94 -75.96 15.16
C ASN A 275 -96.59 -75.22 15.10
N VAL A 276 -95.64 -75.56 15.98
CA VAL A 276 -94.27 -75.01 15.96
C VAL A 276 -93.55 -75.38 14.68
N LYS A 277 -93.72 -76.62 14.17
CA LYS A 277 -93.13 -77.04 12.90
C LYS A 277 -93.68 -76.24 11.71
N ASP A 278 -94.98 -75.94 11.71
CA ASP A 278 -95.63 -75.13 10.68
C ASP A 278 -95.22 -73.64 10.76
N ILE A 279 -95.04 -73.11 11.98
CA ILE A 279 -94.51 -71.77 12.22
C ILE A 279 -93.02 -71.69 11.79
N GLN A 280 -92.21 -72.69 12.10
CA GLN A 280 -90.80 -72.76 11.68
C GLN A 280 -90.67 -72.79 10.16
N ALA A 281 -91.53 -73.51 9.46
CA ALA A 281 -91.58 -73.51 8.00
C ALA A 281 -91.92 -72.11 7.45
N SER A 282 -92.90 -71.45 8.04
CA SER A 282 -93.32 -70.09 7.67
C SER A 282 -92.23 -69.04 7.94
N ILE A 283 -91.53 -69.10 9.08
CA ILE A 283 -90.38 -68.23 9.41
C ILE A 283 -89.23 -68.43 8.42
N LYS A 284 -88.93 -69.68 8.05
CA LYS A 284 -87.90 -69.99 7.05
C LYS A 284 -88.24 -69.39 5.68
N GLU A 285 -89.51 -69.44 5.29
CA GLU A 285 -89.96 -68.82 4.04
C GLU A 285 -89.87 -67.28 4.08
N ILE A 286 -90.28 -66.65 5.18
CA ILE A 286 -90.19 -65.18 5.36
C ILE A 286 -88.73 -64.72 5.33
N ASN A 287 -87.83 -65.40 6.06
CA ASN A 287 -86.41 -65.06 6.08
C ASN A 287 -85.76 -65.21 4.68
N THR A 288 -86.22 -66.19 3.89
CA THR A 288 -85.77 -66.36 2.49
C THR A 288 -86.23 -65.18 1.62
N LYS A 289 -87.47 -64.70 1.79
CA LYS A 289 -87.98 -63.51 1.07
C LYS A 289 -87.27 -62.22 1.49
N ILE A 290 -86.97 -62.03 2.78
CA ILE A 290 -86.21 -60.88 3.28
C ILE A 290 -84.78 -60.87 2.71
N GLY A 291 -84.13 -62.04 2.66
CA GLY A 291 -82.81 -62.19 2.03
C GLY A 291 -82.82 -61.74 0.56
N ASN A 292 -83.81 -62.17 -0.21
CA ASN A 292 -83.93 -61.79 -1.62
C ASN A 292 -84.19 -60.28 -1.83
N ILE A 293 -84.99 -59.65 -0.96
CA ILE A 293 -85.24 -58.20 -1.02
C ILE A 293 -83.94 -57.41 -0.74
N ASN A 294 -83.16 -57.80 0.27
CA ASN A 294 -81.90 -57.13 0.61
C ASN A 294 -80.86 -57.25 -0.52
N THR A 295 -80.79 -58.39 -1.19
CA THR A 295 -79.94 -58.58 -2.38
C THR A 295 -80.36 -57.64 -3.51
N ASN A 296 -81.66 -57.55 -3.80
CA ASN A 296 -82.18 -56.68 -4.86
C ASN A 296 -81.97 -55.18 -4.55
N LEU A 297 -82.12 -54.76 -3.29
CA LEU A 297 -81.89 -53.38 -2.87
C LEU A 297 -80.41 -52.99 -3.00
N THR A 298 -79.50 -53.91 -2.68
CA THR A 298 -78.05 -53.72 -2.86
C THR A 298 -77.70 -53.61 -4.34
N GLY A 299 -78.27 -54.47 -5.19
CA GLY A 299 -78.10 -54.39 -6.65
C GLY A 299 -78.57 -53.06 -7.24
N LEU A 300 -79.75 -52.57 -6.82
CA LEU A 300 -80.27 -51.27 -7.28
C LEU A 300 -79.40 -50.09 -6.84
N HIS A 301 -78.88 -50.10 -5.60
CA HIS A 301 -77.98 -49.04 -5.12
C HIS A 301 -76.66 -49.00 -5.90
N THR A 302 -76.07 -50.16 -6.18
CA THR A 302 -74.89 -50.27 -7.04
C THR A 302 -75.17 -49.71 -8.43
N LEU A 303 -76.31 -50.08 -9.05
CA LEU A 303 -76.66 -49.59 -10.38
C LEU A 303 -76.86 -48.06 -10.40
N VAL A 304 -77.54 -47.49 -9.41
CA VAL A 304 -77.79 -46.03 -9.34
C VAL A 304 -76.50 -45.22 -9.15
N THR A 305 -75.53 -45.76 -8.41
CA THR A 305 -74.26 -45.05 -8.12
C THR A 305 -73.19 -45.25 -9.20
N CYS A 306 -73.21 -46.38 -9.89
CA CYS A 306 -72.20 -46.74 -10.89
C CYS A 306 -72.61 -46.44 -12.34
N ARG A 307 -73.88 -46.14 -12.64
CA ARG A 307 -74.36 -45.99 -14.03
C ARG A 307 -74.18 -44.58 -14.58
N LEU A 308 -73.51 -44.49 -15.74
CA LEU A 308 -73.40 -43.24 -16.49
C LEU A 308 -74.75 -42.88 -17.10
N SER A 309 -75.17 -41.63 -16.90
CA SER A 309 -76.48 -41.12 -17.33
C SER A 309 -76.37 -40.12 -18.49
N SER A 310 -75.29 -39.34 -18.57
CA SER A 310 -75.04 -38.43 -19.69
C SER A 310 -73.56 -38.12 -19.88
N ILE A 311 -73.20 -37.74 -21.10
CA ILE A 311 -71.87 -37.25 -21.50
C ILE A 311 -72.07 -35.96 -22.28
N SER A 312 -71.31 -34.90 -21.98
CA SER A 312 -71.33 -33.63 -22.72
C SER A 312 -69.92 -33.14 -23.00
N LEU A 313 -69.66 -32.60 -24.18
CA LEU A 313 -68.36 -31.99 -24.50
C LEU A 313 -68.12 -30.78 -23.60
N ALA A 314 -66.88 -30.60 -23.16
CA ALA A 314 -66.34 -29.34 -22.65
C ALA A 314 -65.53 -28.69 -23.78
N PRO A 315 -66.13 -27.81 -24.60
CA PRO A 315 -65.50 -27.33 -25.83
C PRO A 315 -64.39 -26.32 -25.57
N ASP A 316 -63.20 -26.57 -26.14
CA ASP A 316 -62.09 -25.61 -26.16
C ASP A 316 -62.13 -24.67 -27.39
N LEU A 317 -63.00 -24.96 -28.37
CA LEU A 317 -63.13 -24.20 -29.60
C LEU A 317 -64.58 -24.11 -30.07
N PHE A 318 -64.96 -22.91 -30.50
CA PHE A 318 -66.18 -22.67 -31.27
C PHE A 318 -65.78 -22.17 -32.67
N VAL A 319 -66.30 -22.80 -33.72
CA VAL A 319 -66.14 -22.36 -35.11
C VAL A 319 -67.51 -21.92 -35.61
N ASP A 320 -67.63 -20.64 -35.97
CA ASP A 320 -68.90 -20.02 -36.37
C ASP A 320 -70.07 -20.27 -35.40
N GLY A 321 -69.75 -20.36 -34.10
CA GLY A 321 -70.71 -20.61 -33.03
C GLY A 321 -71.03 -22.09 -32.75
N ILE A 322 -70.41 -23.02 -33.46
CA ILE A 322 -70.57 -24.47 -33.26
C ILE A 322 -69.39 -25.03 -32.46
N GLU A 323 -69.68 -25.81 -31.43
CA GLU A 323 -68.69 -26.54 -30.62
C GLU A 323 -67.88 -27.49 -31.52
N ALA A 324 -66.55 -27.39 -31.45
CA ALA A 324 -65.66 -28.14 -32.33
C ALA A 324 -64.44 -28.71 -31.61
N VAL A 325 -63.94 -29.85 -32.11
CA VAL A 325 -62.62 -30.37 -31.79
C VAL A 325 -61.67 -30.02 -32.94
N ARG A 326 -60.56 -29.33 -32.62
CA ARG A 326 -59.53 -28.95 -33.59
C ARG A 326 -58.57 -30.09 -33.84
N PHE A 327 -58.37 -30.43 -35.10
CA PHE A 327 -57.32 -31.35 -35.55
C PHE A 327 -56.35 -30.60 -36.45
N THR A 328 -55.05 -30.85 -36.28
CA THR A 328 -54.00 -30.29 -37.13
C THR A 328 -53.36 -31.40 -37.93
N SER A 329 -53.50 -31.37 -39.25
CA SER A 329 -53.00 -32.41 -40.16
C SER A 329 -51.99 -31.84 -41.16
N LEU A 330 -50.92 -32.57 -41.46
CA LEU A 330 -50.00 -32.30 -42.56
C LEU A 330 -50.34 -33.19 -43.76
N GLN A 331 -50.59 -32.58 -44.92
CA GLN A 331 -50.87 -33.26 -46.19
C GLN A 331 -49.66 -33.19 -47.13
N TYR A 332 -49.33 -34.33 -47.73
CA TYR A 332 -48.18 -34.44 -48.62
C TYR A 332 -48.36 -35.57 -49.65
N SER A 333 -47.50 -35.53 -50.66
CA SER A 333 -47.23 -36.66 -51.53
C SER A 333 -45.73 -36.92 -51.52
N PRO A 334 -45.29 -38.18 -51.62
CA PRO A 334 -43.87 -38.51 -51.50
C PRO A 334 -43.05 -37.81 -52.59
N MET A 335 -41.95 -37.17 -52.21
CA MET A 335 -40.97 -36.66 -53.17
C MET A 335 -40.25 -37.81 -53.90
N ASP A 336 -39.78 -37.56 -55.12
CA ASP A 336 -38.94 -38.52 -55.83
C ASP A 336 -37.62 -38.75 -55.06
N VAL A 337 -37.35 -40.00 -54.73
CA VAL A 337 -36.15 -40.41 -53.99
C VAL A 337 -34.91 -40.56 -54.88
N LYS A 338 -35.09 -40.65 -56.20
CA LYS A 338 -34.00 -40.84 -57.19
C LYS A 338 -33.43 -39.53 -57.70
N ASP A 339 -34.24 -38.48 -57.78
CA ASP A 339 -33.82 -37.16 -58.26
C ASP A 339 -33.65 -36.19 -57.06
N GLU A 340 -32.40 -35.83 -56.77
CA GLU A 340 -32.04 -34.90 -55.69
C GLU A 340 -32.45 -33.45 -55.94
N ASN A 341 -32.80 -33.12 -57.19
CA ASN A 341 -33.29 -31.83 -57.62
C ASN A 341 -34.81 -31.84 -57.90
N ALA A 342 -35.51 -32.93 -57.58
CA ALA A 342 -36.95 -33.04 -57.77
C ALA A 342 -37.72 -31.94 -57.03
N SER A 343 -38.64 -31.29 -57.74
CA SER A 343 -39.62 -30.38 -57.14
C SER A 343 -40.66 -31.14 -56.33
N ILE A 344 -41.33 -30.45 -55.44
CA ILE A 344 -42.34 -31.06 -54.57
C ILE A 344 -43.63 -31.27 -55.34
N PRO A 345 -44.30 -32.42 -55.20
CA PRO A 345 -45.51 -32.71 -55.95
C PRO A 345 -46.58 -31.65 -55.74
N ALA A 346 -47.00 -30.98 -56.81
CA ALA A 346 -47.99 -29.91 -56.75
C ALA A 346 -49.42 -30.48 -56.81
N LYS A 347 -50.16 -30.39 -55.70
CA LYS A 347 -51.65 -30.39 -55.62
C LYS A 347 -52.41 -31.72 -55.77
N SER A 348 -51.80 -32.87 -55.46
CA SER A 348 -52.53 -34.14 -55.33
C SER A 348 -52.02 -34.95 -54.14
N TYR A 349 -52.35 -34.50 -52.92
CA TYR A 349 -51.93 -35.14 -51.67
C TYR A 349 -52.44 -36.58 -51.60
N GLN A 350 -51.54 -37.53 -51.37
CA GLN A 350 -51.87 -38.96 -51.26
C GLN A 350 -51.92 -39.43 -49.81
N PHE A 351 -51.30 -38.69 -48.90
CA PHE A 351 -51.18 -39.05 -47.49
C PHE A 351 -51.48 -37.84 -46.60
N SER A 352 -51.89 -38.13 -45.38
CA SER A 352 -52.01 -37.16 -44.30
C SER A 352 -51.56 -37.79 -43.00
N THR A 353 -50.79 -37.04 -42.21
CA THR A 353 -50.51 -37.37 -40.81
C THR A 353 -50.98 -36.24 -39.92
N ALA A 354 -51.31 -36.51 -38.65
CA ALA A 354 -51.89 -35.55 -37.74
C ALA A 354 -51.28 -35.66 -36.34
N ALA A 355 -51.21 -34.53 -35.65
CA ALA A 355 -50.99 -34.52 -34.21
C ALA A 355 -52.25 -34.99 -33.45
N LEU A 356 -52.04 -35.53 -32.25
CA LEU A 356 -53.16 -35.89 -31.38
C LEU A 356 -53.91 -34.64 -30.92
N ALA A 357 -55.24 -34.67 -31.05
CA ALA A 357 -56.13 -33.67 -30.49
C ALA A 357 -56.69 -34.18 -29.16
N THR A 358 -56.81 -33.30 -28.16
CA THR A 358 -57.51 -33.62 -26.92
C THR A 358 -58.97 -33.22 -27.04
N ALA A 359 -59.89 -34.13 -26.70
CA ALA A 359 -61.31 -33.83 -26.55
C ALA A 359 -61.76 -34.16 -25.13
N SER A 360 -62.29 -33.15 -24.44
CA SER A 360 -62.60 -33.19 -23.00
C SER A 360 -64.11 -33.26 -22.79
N TYR A 361 -64.59 -34.14 -21.89
CA TYR A 361 -66.02 -34.35 -21.66
C TYR A 361 -66.38 -34.34 -20.18
N HIS A 362 -67.54 -33.78 -19.84
CA HIS A 362 -68.15 -33.97 -18.53
C HIS A 362 -68.99 -35.24 -18.51
N PHE A 363 -68.76 -36.07 -17.49
CA PHE A 363 -69.50 -37.30 -17.23
C PHE A 363 -70.47 -37.08 -16.07
N ASN A 364 -71.70 -37.61 -16.17
CA ASN A 364 -72.68 -37.55 -15.08
C ASN A 364 -73.18 -38.96 -14.71
N PRO A 365 -72.96 -39.43 -13.46
CA PRO A 365 -72.25 -38.72 -12.39
C PRO A 365 -70.75 -38.60 -12.67
N ALA A 366 -70.10 -37.56 -12.14
CA ALA A 366 -68.65 -37.36 -12.28
C ALA A 366 -67.84 -38.48 -11.58
N SER A 367 -68.46 -39.22 -10.65
CA SER A 367 -67.89 -40.38 -9.97
C SER A 367 -67.90 -41.67 -10.79
N PHE A 368 -68.30 -41.63 -12.06
CA PHE A 368 -68.35 -42.81 -12.92
C PHE A 368 -66.96 -43.47 -13.03
N LYS A 369 -66.89 -44.78 -12.79
CA LYS A 369 -65.65 -45.56 -12.95
C LYS A 369 -65.40 -45.81 -14.43
N LEU A 370 -64.35 -45.22 -15.00
CA LEU A 370 -64.10 -45.26 -16.45
C LEU A 370 -64.02 -46.68 -17.03
N ALA A 371 -63.54 -47.67 -16.26
CA ALA A 371 -63.45 -49.08 -16.68
C ALA A 371 -64.82 -49.78 -16.86
N ASN A 372 -65.91 -49.18 -16.34
CA ASN A 372 -67.27 -49.70 -16.50
C ASN A 372 -67.92 -49.33 -17.84
N ALA A 373 -67.13 -48.86 -18.82
CA ALA A 373 -67.57 -48.71 -20.20
C ALA A 373 -66.43 -48.98 -21.19
N ASP A 374 -66.81 -49.35 -22.41
CA ASP A 374 -65.94 -49.27 -23.58
C ASP A 374 -66.28 -48.02 -24.38
N TYR A 375 -65.26 -47.28 -24.83
CA TYR A 375 -65.42 -46.00 -25.52
C TYR A 375 -65.13 -46.11 -27.00
N SER A 376 -65.96 -45.48 -27.81
CA SER A 376 -65.76 -45.32 -29.25
C SER A 376 -66.28 -43.97 -29.70
N TYR A 377 -65.81 -43.50 -30.85
CA TYR A 377 -66.42 -42.38 -31.53
C TYR A 377 -67.28 -42.89 -32.68
N ILE A 378 -68.46 -42.31 -32.79
CA ILE A 378 -69.29 -42.43 -33.98
C ILE A 378 -69.20 -41.14 -34.76
N ASP A 379 -69.11 -41.26 -36.08
CA ASP A 379 -68.99 -40.14 -37.00
C ASP A 379 -70.18 -40.05 -37.94
N ARG A 380 -70.39 -38.84 -38.47
CA ARG A 380 -71.26 -38.58 -39.60
C ARG A 380 -70.88 -37.26 -40.26
N THR A 381 -71.06 -37.17 -41.57
CA THR A 381 -71.06 -35.87 -42.26
C THR A 381 -72.47 -35.30 -42.24
N ALA A 382 -72.63 -34.05 -41.81
CA ALA A 382 -73.90 -33.34 -41.82
C ALA A 382 -73.88 -32.24 -42.89
N GLU A 383 -75.01 -32.10 -43.60
CA GLU A 383 -75.23 -31.02 -44.56
C GLU A 383 -75.64 -29.76 -43.80
N VAL A 384 -74.97 -28.64 -44.06
CA VAL A 384 -75.47 -27.32 -43.67
C VAL A 384 -76.35 -26.85 -44.82
N VAL A 385 -77.64 -27.21 -44.77
CA VAL A 385 -78.64 -27.05 -45.86
C VAL A 385 -78.59 -25.64 -46.46
N GLU A 386 -78.35 -25.45 -47.77
CA GLU A 386 -79.30 -25.76 -48.87
C GLU A 386 -78.85 -26.83 -49.92
N THR A 387 -79.35 -28.07 -49.74
CA THR A 387 -79.64 -29.15 -50.71
C THR A 387 -78.50 -30.11 -51.16
N THR A 388 -78.81 -31.29 -51.72
CA THR A 388 -79.08 -32.57 -51.04
C THR A 388 -78.20 -33.66 -51.69
N ARG A 389 -77.45 -34.47 -50.92
CA ARG A 389 -77.11 -35.90 -51.20
C ARG A 389 -76.16 -36.49 -50.15
N ALA A 390 -76.52 -37.68 -49.64
CA ALA A 390 -75.79 -38.45 -48.63
C ALA A 390 -74.62 -39.27 -49.22
N ILE A 391 -73.51 -39.37 -48.47
CA ILE A 391 -72.38 -40.29 -48.75
C ILE A 391 -71.92 -40.96 -47.43
N ALA A 392 -71.38 -42.17 -47.60
CA ALA A 392 -71.11 -43.23 -46.64
C ALA A 392 -70.28 -42.85 -45.39
N ALA A 393 -70.54 -43.61 -44.30
CA ALA A 393 -69.81 -43.56 -43.05
C ALA A 393 -68.30 -43.76 -43.27
N SER A 394 -67.50 -42.78 -42.87
CA SER A 394 -66.06 -42.81 -42.92
C SER A 394 -65.52 -42.74 -41.50
N LYS A 395 -64.67 -43.70 -41.09
CA LYS A 395 -63.97 -43.65 -39.79
C LYS A 395 -63.07 -42.42 -39.75
N LEU A 396 -63.52 -41.31 -39.16
CA LEU A 396 -62.84 -40.01 -39.22
C LEU A 396 -61.69 -39.87 -38.21
N ILE A 397 -61.82 -40.53 -37.07
CA ILE A 397 -60.90 -40.44 -35.95
C ILE A 397 -60.72 -41.79 -35.25
N GLU A 398 -59.69 -41.88 -34.41
CA GLU A 398 -59.54 -42.98 -33.45
C GLU A 398 -59.06 -42.49 -32.10
N ILE A 399 -59.45 -43.20 -31.04
CA ILE A 399 -58.96 -42.96 -29.68
C ILE A 399 -57.58 -43.59 -29.56
N VAL A 400 -56.62 -42.83 -29.06
CA VAL A 400 -55.26 -43.30 -28.80
C VAL A 400 -55.03 -43.33 -27.29
N GLY A 401 -54.80 -44.52 -26.74
CA GLY A 401 -54.61 -44.72 -25.30
C GLY A 401 -55.92 -44.81 -24.49
N GLU A 402 -55.79 -44.81 -23.17
CA GLU A 402 -56.91 -44.89 -22.22
C GLU A 402 -57.42 -43.48 -21.86
N PRO A 403 -58.73 -43.30 -21.62
CA PRO A 403 -59.27 -42.02 -21.16
C PRO A 403 -58.77 -41.67 -19.75
N VAL A 404 -58.48 -40.39 -19.54
CA VAL A 404 -57.89 -39.90 -18.29
C VAL A 404 -58.85 -38.94 -17.60
N ALA A 405 -59.17 -39.20 -16.33
CA ALA A 405 -59.90 -38.24 -15.52
C ALA A 405 -58.99 -37.03 -15.22
N ASN A 406 -59.48 -35.82 -15.48
CA ASN A 406 -58.81 -34.57 -15.20
C ASN A 406 -59.52 -33.87 -14.02
N PRO A 407 -59.02 -34.03 -12.78
CA PRO A 407 -59.68 -33.48 -11.59
C PRO A 407 -59.71 -31.95 -11.57
N ALA A 408 -58.79 -31.28 -12.26
CA ALA A 408 -58.67 -29.82 -12.25
C ALA A 408 -59.80 -29.15 -13.05
N THR A 409 -60.19 -29.75 -14.17
CA THR A 409 -61.27 -29.28 -15.04
C THR A 409 -62.59 -30.00 -14.80
N GLY A 410 -62.59 -31.10 -14.04
CA GLY A 410 -63.76 -31.95 -13.84
C GLY A 410 -64.21 -32.65 -15.12
N THR A 411 -63.27 -32.93 -16.03
CA THR A 411 -63.51 -33.58 -17.34
C THR A 411 -62.83 -34.95 -17.39
N VAL A 412 -63.20 -35.71 -18.42
CA VAL A 412 -62.48 -36.91 -18.89
C VAL A 412 -61.92 -36.59 -20.27
N ASP A 413 -60.61 -36.72 -20.41
CA ASP A 413 -59.88 -36.28 -21.60
C ASP A 413 -59.56 -37.49 -22.48
N PHE A 414 -59.87 -37.38 -23.77
CA PHE A 414 -59.60 -38.38 -24.80
C PHE A 414 -58.59 -37.84 -25.81
N GLN A 415 -57.52 -38.59 -26.06
CA GLN A 415 -56.57 -38.29 -27.14
C GLN A 415 -57.07 -38.90 -28.45
N LEU A 416 -57.22 -38.07 -29.47
CA LEU A 416 -57.85 -38.42 -30.74
C LEU A 416 -56.86 -38.21 -31.90
N LEU A 417 -56.70 -39.22 -32.75
CA LEU A 417 -55.95 -39.10 -34.00
C LEU A 417 -56.90 -38.86 -35.17
N ARG A 418 -56.64 -37.84 -35.99
CA ARG A 418 -57.39 -37.58 -37.23
C ARG A 418 -56.93 -38.51 -38.36
N LEU A 419 -57.86 -39.24 -38.96
CA LEU A 419 -57.58 -40.21 -40.02
C LEU A 419 -57.92 -39.67 -41.42
N ASN A 420 -57.02 -39.82 -42.38
CA ASN A 420 -57.27 -39.59 -43.81
C ASN A 420 -57.83 -38.20 -44.17
N SER A 421 -57.35 -37.12 -43.55
CA SER A 421 -57.86 -35.75 -43.83
C SER A 421 -57.61 -35.30 -45.28
N HIS A 422 -56.63 -35.89 -45.98
CA HIS A 422 -56.38 -35.65 -47.41
C HIS A 422 -57.54 -36.06 -48.33
N THR A 423 -58.43 -36.97 -47.90
CA THR A 423 -59.56 -37.49 -48.71
C THR A 423 -60.92 -37.38 -48.03
N THR A 424 -60.97 -37.08 -46.72
CA THR A 424 -62.21 -37.08 -45.91
C THR A 424 -62.67 -35.68 -45.49
N GLN A 425 -62.03 -34.62 -45.98
CA GLN A 425 -62.50 -33.25 -45.76
C GLN A 425 -63.85 -33.02 -46.45
N PRO A 426 -64.78 -32.32 -45.79
CA PRO A 426 -66.06 -31.97 -46.38
C PRO A 426 -65.92 -30.85 -47.43
N GLU A 427 -66.85 -30.79 -48.39
CA GLU A 427 -67.01 -29.62 -49.28
C GLU A 427 -67.46 -28.38 -48.47
N LEU A 428 -67.35 -27.18 -49.06
CA LEU A 428 -67.56 -25.89 -48.38
C LEU A 428 -68.94 -25.73 -47.67
N ASP A 429 -69.94 -26.50 -48.05
CA ASP A 429 -71.32 -26.49 -47.53
C ASP A 429 -71.61 -27.63 -46.52
N ARG A 430 -70.58 -28.37 -46.10
CA ARG A 430 -70.71 -29.54 -45.22
C ARG A 430 -69.77 -29.46 -44.03
N THR A 431 -70.14 -30.13 -42.94
CA THR A 431 -69.27 -30.29 -41.77
C THR A 431 -69.24 -31.73 -41.30
N ASN A 432 -68.05 -32.17 -40.90
CA ASN A 432 -67.86 -33.48 -40.28
C ASN A 432 -68.20 -33.37 -38.79
N LEU A 433 -69.00 -34.31 -38.29
CA LEU A 433 -69.42 -34.35 -36.90
C LEU A 433 -68.99 -35.68 -36.25
N ILE A 434 -68.62 -35.61 -34.98
CA ILE A 434 -68.26 -36.77 -34.16
C ILE A 434 -69.04 -36.73 -32.84
N ALA A 435 -69.31 -37.90 -32.26
CA ALA A 435 -69.87 -38.03 -30.92
C ALA A 435 -69.18 -39.16 -30.17
N LEU A 436 -68.79 -38.90 -28.92
CA LEU A 436 -68.31 -39.92 -28.00
C LEU A 436 -69.46 -40.84 -27.58
N GLN A 437 -69.25 -42.14 -27.71
CA GLN A 437 -70.16 -43.20 -27.30
C GLN A 437 -69.50 -44.09 -26.23
N ALA A 438 -70.19 -44.28 -25.11
CA ALA A 438 -69.78 -45.17 -24.02
C ALA A 438 -70.76 -46.36 -23.95
N THR A 439 -70.25 -47.56 -24.20
CA THR A 439 -71.00 -48.81 -24.05
C THR A 439 -70.76 -49.35 -22.64
N LEU A 440 -71.78 -49.28 -21.79
CA LEU A 440 -71.69 -49.60 -20.36
C LEU A 440 -71.53 -51.11 -20.12
N LYS A 441 -70.73 -51.47 -19.12
CA LYS A 441 -70.44 -52.85 -18.69
C LYS A 441 -70.15 -52.93 -17.20
N GLY A 442 -70.02 -54.15 -16.67
CA GLY A 442 -69.71 -54.39 -15.26
C GLY A 442 -70.80 -53.82 -14.33
N ASP A 443 -70.39 -53.14 -13.26
CA ASP A 443 -71.31 -52.60 -12.23
C ASP A 443 -72.27 -51.51 -12.76
N ALA A 444 -72.07 -51.01 -13.98
CA ALA A 444 -72.91 -49.97 -14.59
C ALA A 444 -74.16 -50.52 -15.33
N ILE A 445 -74.31 -51.84 -15.43
CA ILE A 445 -75.45 -52.52 -16.08
C ILE A 445 -76.05 -53.57 -15.14
N ASP A 446 -77.35 -53.86 -15.30
CA ASP A 446 -78.01 -54.95 -14.56
C ASP A 446 -77.66 -56.34 -15.14
N GLN A 447 -77.90 -57.41 -14.38
CA GLN A 447 -77.42 -58.79 -14.64
C GLN A 447 -77.85 -59.39 -16.00
N ASP A 448 -78.89 -58.85 -16.63
CA ASP A 448 -79.39 -59.27 -17.95
C ASP A 448 -79.47 -58.11 -18.97
N GLU A 449 -78.95 -56.93 -18.63
CA GLU A 449 -78.97 -55.76 -19.50
C GLU A 449 -77.85 -55.84 -20.56
N LYS A 450 -78.22 -55.67 -21.84
CA LYS A 450 -77.30 -55.67 -22.98
C LYS A 450 -77.50 -54.41 -23.82
N ASN A 451 -76.42 -53.91 -24.42
CA ASN A 451 -76.43 -52.73 -25.29
C ASN A 451 -76.82 -51.42 -24.59
N ALA A 452 -76.48 -51.25 -23.31
CA ALA A 452 -76.63 -49.98 -22.61
C ALA A 452 -75.57 -48.98 -23.12
N VAL A 453 -76.00 -48.00 -23.89
CA VAL A 453 -75.09 -47.06 -24.57
C VAL A 453 -75.49 -45.62 -24.25
N ILE A 454 -74.51 -44.83 -23.81
CA ILE A 454 -74.64 -43.37 -23.63
C ILE A 454 -73.84 -42.68 -24.71
N THR A 455 -74.49 -41.79 -25.46
CA THR A 455 -73.85 -41.03 -26.55
C THR A 455 -73.93 -39.55 -26.25
N SER A 456 -72.81 -38.85 -26.38
CA SER A 456 -72.75 -37.39 -26.30
C SER A 456 -73.43 -36.71 -27.49
N PRO A 457 -73.76 -35.40 -27.41
CA PRO A 457 -74.13 -34.64 -28.60
C PRO A 457 -73.06 -34.70 -29.70
N TYR A 458 -73.49 -34.59 -30.95
CA TYR A 458 -72.56 -34.47 -32.07
C TYR A 458 -71.90 -33.08 -32.08
N VAL A 459 -70.58 -33.06 -32.23
CA VAL A 459 -69.74 -31.85 -32.25
C VAL A 459 -68.93 -31.79 -33.53
N ALA A 460 -68.55 -30.59 -33.97
CA ALA A 460 -67.87 -30.39 -35.25
C ALA A 460 -66.39 -30.82 -35.22
N VAL A 461 -65.91 -31.33 -36.34
CA VAL A 461 -64.49 -31.56 -36.61
C VAL A 461 -63.98 -30.34 -37.36
N TYR A 462 -63.03 -29.63 -36.76
CA TYR A 462 -62.33 -28.53 -37.41
C TYR A 462 -60.94 -28.98 -37.84
N ASP A 463 -60.74 -29.12 -39.15
CA ASP A 463 -59.46 -29.50 -39.76
C ASP A 463 -58.62 -28.25 -40.06
N ASN A 464 -57.50 -28.08 -39.34
CA ASN A 464 -56.45 -27.13 -39.70
C ASN A 464 -55.39 -27.85 -40.53
N ILE A 465 -55.39 -27.63 -41.84
CA ILE A 465 -54.57 -28.36 -42.80
C ILE A 465 -53.29 -27.58 -43.13
N LEU A 466 -52.17 -28.24 -42.90
CA LEU A 466 -50.84 -27.81 -43.34
C LEU A 466 -50.48 -28.57 -44.61
N ALA A 467 -49.86 -27.90 -45.56
CA ALA A 467 -49.30 -28.51 -46.76
C ALA A 467 -47.80 -28.79 -46.57
N ALA A 468 -47.26 -29.75 -47.33
CA ALA A 468 -45.82 -30.00 -47.37
C ALA A 468 -44.99 -28.73 -47.69
N GLU A 469 -45.58 -27.73 -48.36
CA GLU A 469 -44.97 -26.43 -48.65
C GLU A 469 -44.88 -25.48 -47.46
N ASP A 470 -45.62 -25.73 -46.38
CA ASP A 470 -45.56 -24.96 -45.15
C ASP A 470 -44.39 -25.39 -44.26
N VAL A 471 -43.78 -26.55 -44.56
CA VAL A 471 -42.61 -27.06 -43.85
C VAL A 471 -41.32 -26.98 -44.67
N ARG A 472 -40.20 -26.66 -44.02
CA ARG A 472 -38.84 -26.62 -44.61
C ARG A 472 -37.83 -27.21 -43.64
N ILE A 473 -36.83 -27.92 -44.15
CA ILE A 473 -35.69 -28.34 -43.31
C ILE A 473 -34.77 -27.14 -43.14
N ALA A 474 -34.35 -26.87 -41.91
CA ALA A 474 -33.64 -25.66 -41.55
C ALA A 474 -32.56 -25.92 -40.49
N ASP A 475 -31.64 -24.97 -40.40
CA ASP A 475 -30.72 -24.80 -39.28
C ASP A 475 -31.51 -24.46 -38.01
N LYS A 476 -31.28 -25.24 -36.95
CA LYS A 476 -32.01 -25.11 -35.69
C LYS A 476 -31.62 -23.85 -34.90
N GLU A 477 -30.36 -23.42 -34.97
CA GLU A 477 -29.84 -22.28 -34.21
C GLU A 477 -30.40 -20.96 -34.73
N THR A 478 -30.43 -20.81 -36.05
CA THR A 478 -30.87 -19.59 -36.75
C THR A 478 -32.37 -19.57 -37.06
N LEU A 479 -33.11 -20.61 -36.68
CA LEU A 479 -34.52 -20.81 -37.02
C LEU A 479 -35.41 -19.59 -36.72
N PHE A 480 -35.14 -18.90 -35.61
CA PHE A 480 -35.95 -17.79 -35.11
C PHE A 480 -35.44 -16.40 -35.52
N GLU A 481 -34.31 -16.29 -36.22
CA GLU A 481 -33.65 -15.00 -36.51
C GLU A 481 -34.31 -14.20 -37.66
N GLY A 482 -35.38 -14.71 -38.25
CA GLY A 482 -36.23 -14.03 -39.23
C GLY A 482 -35.71 -14.10 -40.66
N GLY A 483 -36.45 -14.80 -41.53
CA GLY A 483 -36.22 -14.87 -42.98
C GLY A 483 -35.70 -16.23 -43.47
N ASN A 484 -35.59 -16.38 -44.79
CA ASN A 484 -35.21 -17.65 -45.45
C ASN A 484 -33.76 -18.10 -45.21
N ALA A 485 -32.96 -17.36 -44.42
CA ALA A 485 -31.54 -17.64 -44.18
C ALA A 485 -31.29 -18.94 -43.39
N ALA A 486 -32.26 -19.34 -42.55
CA ALA A 486 -32.18 -20.58 -41.77
C ALA A 486 -32.50 -21.83 -42.61
N HIS A 487 -33.25 -21.70 -43.72
CA HIS A 487 -33.62 -22.84 -44.54
C HIS A 487 -32.39 -23.46 -45.20
N TYR A 488 -32.31 -24.79 -45.17
CA TYR A 488 -31.35 -25.51 -45.99
C TYR A 488 -31.80 -25.49 -47.45
N ALA A 489 -30.82 -25.55 -48.36
CA ALA A 489 -31.07 -25.67 -49.78
C ALA A 489 -32.04 -26.82 -50.05
N THR A 490 -33.13 -26.55 -50.79
CA THR A 490 -34.15 -27.57 -51.07
C THR A 490 -33.76 -28.52 -52.20
N THR A 491 -32.69 -28.19 -52.94
CA THR A 491 -32.14 -29.01 -54.03
C THR A 491 -30.62 -29.08 -53.91
N PHE A 492 -30.02 -30.14 -54.46
CA PHE A 492 -28.57 -30.31 -54.47
C PHE A 492 -27.87 -29.15 -55.19
N ASP A 493 -28.37 -28.77 -56.38
CA ASP A 493 -27.78 -27.71 -57.21
C ASP A 493 -27.79 -26.34 -56.51
N ALA A 494 -28.82 -26.06 -55.70
CA ALA A 494 -28.87 -24.84 -54.90
C ALA A 494 -27.77 -24.86 -53.82
N CYS A 495 -27.59 -25.99 -53.13
CA CYS A 495 -26.58 -26.16 -52.10
C CYS A 495 -25.15 -26.00 -52.65
N THR A 496 -24.88 -26.41 -53.90
CA THR A 496 -23.55 -26.23 -54.52
C THR A 496 -23.11 -24.75 -54.58
N LYS A 497 -24.05 -23.80 -54.56
CA LYS A 497 -23.78 -22.35 -54.64
C LYS A 497 -23.70 -21.67 -53.26
N GLU A 498 -24.07 -22.37 -52.19
CA GLU A 498 -24.02 -21.84 -50.82
C GLU A 498 -22.62 -22.00 -50.22
N GLU A 499 -22.23 -21.13 -49.29
CA GLU A 499 -21.02 -21.36 -48.48
C GLU A 499 -21.23 -22.56 -47.53
N PRO A 500 -20.16 -23.25 -47.08
CA PRO A 500 -20.30 -24.31 -46.08
C PRO A 500 -21.03 -23.81 -44.84
N ARG A 501 -22.13 -24.48 -44.48
CA ARG A 501 -22.95 -24.14 -43.30
C ARG A 501 -22.21 -24.49 -42.01
N TYR A 502 -21.45 -25.58 -42.01
CA TYR A 502 -20.70 -26.05 -40.83
C TYR A 502 -19.27 -26.42 -41.17
N GLU A 503 -18.36 -26.20 -40.22
CA GLU A 503 -17.00 -26.72 -40.24
C GLU A 503 -16.86 -27.85 -39.20
N THR A 504 -16.11 -28.89 -39.53
CA THR A 504 -15.87 -30.01 -38.62
C THR A 504 -14.46 -30.57 -38.80
N PRO A 505 -13.74 -30.94 -37.72
CA PRO A 505 -12.44 -31.59 -37.86
C PRO A 505 -12.54 -32.88 -38.68
N TYR A 506 -11.58 -33.11 -39.59
CA TYR A 506 -11.58 -34.29 -40.47
C TYR A 506 -11.45 -35.61 -39.70
N ASP A 507 -10.96 -35.58 -38.46
CA ASP A 507 -10.73 -36.76 -37.62
C ASP A 507 -11.79 -36.95 -36.53
N GLN A 508 -12.94 -36.28 -36.68
CA GLN A 508 -14.07 -36.37 -35.76
C GLN A 508 -15.36 -36.79 -36.46
N VAL A 509 -16.29 -37.31 -35.66
CA VAL A 509 -17.66 -37.62 -36.10
C VAL A 509 -18.52 -36.36 -35.94
N PHE A 510 -19.11 -35.91 -37.04
CA PHE A 510 -20.03 -34.78 -37.13
C PHE A 510 -21.49 -35.24 -36.92
N ASP A 511 -22.25 -34.55 -36.08
CA ASP A 511 -23.64 -34.88 -35.73
C ASP A 511 -24.59 -33.81 -36.27
N LEU A 512 -25.16 -34.06 -37.46
CA LEU A 512 -26.07 -33.13 -38.12
C LEU A 512 -27.46 -33.10 -37.47
N LYS A 513 -27.87 -34.18 -36.79
CA LYS A 513 -29.21 -34.27 -36.20
C LYS A 513 -29.41 -33.25 -35.09
N LYS A 514 -28.35 -32.91 -34.35
CA LYS A 514 -28.39 -31.85 -33.33
C LYS A 514 -28.61 -30.45 -33.89
N LEU A 515 -28.26 -30.24 -35.16
CA LEU A 515 -28.25 -28.92 -35.79
C LEU A 515 -29.45 -28.68 -36.71
N VAL A 516 -30.26 -29.72 -36.98
CA VAL A 516 -31.41 -29.63 -37.89
C VAL A 516 -32.73 -29.46 -37.13
N ALA A 517 -33.60 -28.64 -37.70
CA ALA A 517 -35.01 -28.51 -37.33
C ALA A 517 -35.89 -28.49 -38.58
N THR A 518 -37.20 -28.67 -38.39
CA THR A 518 -38.18 -28.45 -39.46
C THR A 518 -38.88 -27.14 -39.13
N CYS A 519 -38.71 -26.14 -39.98
CA CYS A 519 -39.41 -24.88 -39.89
C CYS A 519 -40.86 -25.04 -40.36
N LEU A 520 -41.82 -24.44 -39.65
CA LEU A 520 -43.18 -24.18 -40.08
C LEU A 520 -43.33 -22.70 -40.45
N ASN A 521 -43.85 -22.40 -41.63
CA ASN A 521 -44.21 -21.05 -42.03
C ASN A 521 -45.58 -20.69 -41.45
N ASN A 522 -45.61 -19.79 -40.47
CA ASN A 522 -46.85 -19.39 -39.80
C ASN A 522 -47.28 -18.00 -40.30
N GLU A 523 -48.28 -17.97 -41.18
CA GLU A 523 -48.74 -16.73 -41.86
C GLU A 523 -49.26 -15.63 -40.89
N ASN A 524 -49.45 -15.94 -39.61
CA ASN A 524 -50.03 -15.04 -38.60
C ASN A 524 -49.02 -14.32 -37.68
N VAL A 525 -47.70 -14.48 -37.87
CA VAL A 525 -46.68 -13.85 -37.02
C VAL A 525 -45.64 -13.11 -37.86
N SER A 526 -45.30 -11.87 -37.50
CA SER A 526 -44.38 -10.99 -38.25
C SER A 526 -42.93 -11.49 -38.38
N THR A 527 -42.58 -12.61 -37.74
CA THR A 527 -41.27 -13.28 -37.83
C THR A 527 -41.32 -14.70 -38.45
N GLY A 528 -42.50 -15.18 -38.85
CA GLY A 528 -42.74 -16.23 -39.85
C GLY A 528 -42.16 -17.65 -39.69
N HIS A 529 -41.35 -17.96 -38.68
CA HIS A 529 -40.64 -19.26 -38.59
C HIS A 529 -40.75 -19.88 -37.18
N ASP A 530 -41.50 -20.97 -37.05
CA ASP A 530 -41.63 -21.77 -35.82
C ASP A 530 -41.03 -23.18 -36.01
N GLU A 531 -40.59 -23.85 -34.93
CA GLU A 531 -40.18 -25.26 -35.00
C GLU A 531 -41.41 -26.17 -35.13
N PHE A 532 -41.51 -26.92 -36.23
CA PHE A 532 -42.57 -27.88 -36.51
C PHE A 532 -42.37 -29.14 -35.65
N PRO A 533 -43.37 -29.57 -34.86
CA PRO A 533 -43.24 -30.70 -33.93
C PRO A 533 -43.34 -32.03 -34.68
N ILE A 534 -42.28 -32.42 -35.39
CA ILE A 534 -42.27 -33.60 -36.28
C ILE A 534 -42.73 -34.90 -35.61
N GLU A 535 -42.37 -35.12 -34.34
CA GLU A 535 -42.72 -36.33 -33.59
C GLU A 535 -44.23 -36.43 -33.32
N ALA A 536 -44.89 -35.29 -33.06
CA ALA A 536 -46.34 -35.25 -32.87
C ALA A 536 -47.09 -35.71 -34.13
N TYR A 537 -46.49 -35.53 -35.30
CA TYR A 537 -47.01 -35.98 -36.60
C TYR A 537 -46.42 -37.32 -37.04
N LYS A 538 -45.75 -38.07 -36.16
CA LYS A 538 -45.09 -39.35 -36.46
C LYS A 538 -44.10 -39.27 -37.64
N LEU A 539 -43.41 -38.15 -37.75
CA LEU A 539 -42.36 -37.94 -38.75
C LEU A 539 -40.98 -38.07 -38.10
N SER A 540 -39.98 -38.43 -38.90
CA SER A 540 -38.60 -38.57 -38.46
C SER A 540 -37.61 -38.09 -39.53
N TYR A 541 -36.37 -37.81 -39.13
CA TYR A 541 -35.30 -37.49 -40.08
C TYR A 541 -34.55 -38.73 -40.55
N ARG A 542 -34.22 -38.74 -41.84
CA ARG A 542 -33.32 -39.69 -42.48
C ARG A 542 -32.15 -38.94 -43.11
N PHE A 543 -30.92 -39.34 -42.79
CA PHE A 543 -29.69 -38.65 -43.17
C PHE A 543 -28.83 -39.48 -44.12
N ALA A 544 -28.27 -38.84 -45.15
CA ALA A 544 -27.37 -39.49 -46.10
C ALA A 544 -26.33 -38.50 -46.65
N VAL A 545 -25.27 -39.03 -47.26
CA VAL A 545 -24.45 -38.22 -48.19
C VAL A 545 -25.26 -38.04 -49.47
N ALA A 546 -25.27 -36.84 -50.06
CA ALA A 546 -25.97 -36.64 -51.32
C ALA A 546 -25.30 -37.46 -52.44
N THR A 547 -26.11 -38.10 -53.28
CA THR A 547 -25.66 -39.09 -54.27
C THR A 547 -25.21 -38.47 -55.59
N THR A 548 -25.62 -37.23 -55.88
CA THR A 548 -25.14 -36.47 -57.03
C THR A 548 -23.67 -36.10 -56.85
N ASP A 549 -22.85 -36.24 -57.89
CA ASP A 549 -21.43 -35.87 -57.86
C ASP A 549 -21.28 -34.34 -57.71
N PHE A 550 -20.48 -33.91 -56.73
CA PHE A 550 -20.12 -32.49 -56.56
C PHE A 550 -18.66 -32.27 -56.96
N ASN A 551 -18.42 -31.99 -58.23
CA ASN A 551 -17.08 -31.80 -58.75
C ASN A 551 -16.66 -30.32 -58.68
N LEU A 552 -15.49 -30.05 -58.09
CA LEU A 552 -14.84 -28.74 -58.13
C LEU A 552 -13.63 -28.79 -59.07
N GLU A 553 -13.54 -27.82 -59.97
CA GLU A 553 -12.43 -27.64 -60.90
C GLU A 553 -11.41 -26.64 -60.33
N GLU A 554 -10.16 -27.06 -60.23
CA GLU A 554 -9.04 -26.19 -59.90
C GLU A 554 -7.94 -26.39 -60.95
N GLY A 555 -7.73 -25.38 -61.80
CA GLY A 555 -6.80 -25.46 -62.93
C GLY A 555 -7.20 -26.52 -63.96
N LYS A 556 -6.43 -27.61 -64.05
CA LYS A 556 -6.69 -28.76 -64.95
C LYS A 556 -7.08 -30.04 -64.18
N THR A 557 -7.45 -29.90 -62.92
CA THR A 557 -7.82 -31.02 -62.05
C THR A 557 -9.25 -30.88 -61.58
N GLU A 558 -9.95 -32.01 -61.46
CA GLU A 558 -11.33 -32.09 -61.02
C GLU A 558 -11.38 -33.01 -59.78
N THR A 559 -12.04 -32.58 -58.71
CA THR A 559 -12.22 -33.39 -57.50
C THR A 559 -13.68 -33.44 -57.09
N ASN A 560 -14.22 -34.66 -57.03
CA ASN A 560 -15.54 -34.91 -56.43
C ASN A 560 -15.48 -34.81 -54.91
N GLN A 561 -16.18 -33.84 -54.34
CA GLN A 561 -16.22 -33.59 -52.90
C GLN A 561 -16.93 -34.71 -52.13
N GLN A 562 -17.89 -35.41 -52.75
CA GLN A 562 -18.72 -36.42 -52.07
C GLN A 562 -17.96 -37.70 -51.69
N LYS A 563 -16.78 -37.92 -52.27
CA LYS A 563 -15.91 -39.08 -51.94
C LYS A 563 -15.22 -38.96 -50.58
N TRP A 564 -15.27 -37.78 -49.96
CA TRP A 564 -14.52 -37.48 -48.73
C TRP A 564 -15.36 -37.58 -47.46
N VAL A 565 -16.63 -37.95 -47.55
CA VAL A 565 -17.53 -38.07 -46.40
C VAL A 565 -18.25 -39.40 -46.41
N LYS A 566 -18.49 -39.92 -45.21
CA LYS A 566 -19.27 -41.13 -44.97
C LYS A 566 -20.39 -40.84 -43.98
N CYS A 567 -21.59 -41.33 -44.28
CA CYS A 567 -22.67 -41.42 -43.29
C CYS A 567 -22.46 -42.69 -42.46
N ASN A 568 -22.21 -42.53 -41.16
CA ASN A 568 -22.00 -43.62 -40.22
C ASN A 568 -23.32 -44.19 -39.68
N ASP A 569 -24.30 -43.32 -39.45
CA ASP A 569 -25.61 -43.69 -38.90
C ASP A 569 -26.69 -42.79 -39.52
N VAL A 570 -27.56 -43.42 -40.30
CA VAL A 570 -28.60 -42.76 -41.13
C VAL A 570 -29.72 -42.17 -40.29
N GLU A 571 -30.00 -42.69 -39.07
CA GLU A 571 -31.09 -42.21 -38.21
C GLU A 571 -30.61 -41.17 -37.19
N LYS A 572 -29.32 -41.26 -36.81
CA LYS A 572 -28.69 -40.31 -35.89
C LYS A 572 -28.00 -39.14 -36.59
N GLY A 573 -27.86 -39.19 -37.92
CA GLY A 573 -27.24 -38.11 -38.69
C GLY A 573 -25.75 -37.95 -38.38
N LEU A 574 -25.06 -39.08 -38.15
CA LEU A 574 -23.63 -39.08 -37.85
C LEU A 574 -22.81 -39.24 -39.12
N PHE A 575 -21.90 -38.31 -39.36
CA PHE A 575 -21.03 -38.27 -40.53
C PHE A 575 -19.56 -38.22 -40.10
N GLN A 576 -18.64 -38.62 -40.98
CA GLN A 576 -17.20 -38.48 -40.75
C GLN A 576 -16.48 -38.28 -42.08
N ALA A 577 -15.24 -37.80 -42.03
CA ALA A 577 -14.38 -37.86 -43.20
C ALA A 577 -14.05 -39.32 -43.55
N GLU A 578 -13.88 -39.62 -44.83
CA GLU A 578 -13.53 -40.97 -45.29
C GLU A 578 -12.19 -41.40 -44.68
N GLY A 579 -12.23 -42.48 -43.88
CA GLY A 579 -11.07 -42.99 -43.15
C GLY A 579 -10.42 -42.04 -42.13
N PHE A 580 -11.09 -40.94 -41.74
CA PHE A 580 -10.49 -39.84 -40.95
C PHE A 580 -9.18 -39.32 -41.58
N ASN A 581 -9.11 -39.33 -42.91
CA ASN A 581 -7.90 -39.01 -43.65
C ASN A 581 -7.66 -37.48 -43.71
N PRO A 582 -6.46 -36.98 -43.36
CA PRO A 582 -6.11 -35.56 -43.48
C PRO A 582 -6.28 -34.96 -44.89
N GLU A 583 -6.32 -35.78 -45.94
CA GLU A 583 -6.60 -35.34 -47.31
C GLU A 583 -8.03 -34.77 -47.49
N ALA A 584 -8.94 -35.09 -46.56
CA ALA A 584 -10.26 -34.48 -46.50
C ALA A 584 -10.21 -33.00 -46.08
N PHE A 585 -9.10 -32.49 -45.53
CA PHE A 585 -8.97 -31.09 -45.14
C PHE A 585 -9.32 -30.13 -46.29
N GLY A 586 -10.18 -29.16 -46.00
CA GLY A 586 -10.67 -28.16 -46.96
C GLY A 586 -11.73 -28.67 -47.94
N ARG A 587 -12.05 -29.98 -47.97
CA ARG A 587 -13.10 -30.53 -48.83
C ARG A 587 -14.48 -30.12 -48.32
N THR A 588 -15.41 -29.91 -49.25
CA THR A 588 -16.74 -29.35 -48.96
C THR A 588 -17.91 -30.23 -49.41
N PRO A 589 -18.10 -31.43 -48.83
CA PRO A 589 -19.18 -32.32 -49.23
C PRO A 589 -20.57 -31.78 -48.85
N ILE A 590 -21.58 -32.28 -49.55
CA ILE A 590 -23.00 -31.96 -49.34
C ILE A 590 -23.72 -33.16 -48.71
N LEU A 591 -24.34 -32.92 -47.57
CA LEU A 591 -25.16 -33.85 -46.82
C LEU A 591 -26.63 -33.66 -47.21
N LYS A 592 -27.40 -34.74 -47.14
CA LYS A 592 -28.83 -34.79 -47.43
C LYS A 592 -29.59 -35.13 -46.16
N VAL A 593 -30.63 -34.35 -45.87
CA VAL A 593 -31.60 -34.60 -44.80
C VAL A 593 -32.98 -34.74 -45.43
N GLU A 594 -33.70 -35.79 -45.06
CA GLU A 594 -35.07 -36.04 -45.51
C GLU A 594 -35.98 -36.17 -44.28
N LEU A 595 -37.12 -35.49 -44.32
CA LEU A 595 -38.21 -35.70 -43.38
C LEU A 595 -39.10 -36.81 -43.95
N VAL A 596 -39.25 -37.90 -43.21
CA VAL A 596 -39.96 -39.11 -43.66
C VAL A 596 -41.10 -39.49 -42.71
N ASP A 597 -42.13 -40.13 -43.25
CA ASP A 597 -43.20 -40.76 -42.46
C ASP A 597 -42.83 -42.16 -41.94
N GLU A 598 -43.73 -42.79 -41.18
CA GLU A 598 -43.56 -44.15 -40.64
C GLU A 598 -43.34 -45.23 -41.72
N ASN A 599 -43.77 -44.98 -42.96
CA ASN A 599 -43.60 -45.89 -44.10
C ASN A 599 -42.34 -45.57 -44.92
N GLY A 600 -41.56 -44.56 -44.52
CA GLY A 600 -40.32 -44.13 -45.18
C GLY A 600 -40.51 -43.23 -46.41
N ASN A 601 -41.73 -42.73 -46.66
CA ASN A 601 -42.02 -41.78 -47.73
C ASN A 601 -41.43 -40.41 -47.41
N VAL A 602 -40.80 -39.77 -48.39
CA VAL A 602 -40.17 -38.45 -48.20
C VAL A 602 -41.20 -37.33 -48.28
N VAL A 603 -41.46 -36.68 -47.15
CA VAL A 603 -42.33 -35.51 -47.03
C VAL A 603 -41.62 -34.24 -47.53
N ARG A 604 -40.35 -34.08 -47.15
CA ARG A 604 -39.52 -32.91 -47.46
C ARG A 604 -38.04 -33.28 -47.49
N ARG A 605 -37.22 -32.56 -48.26
CA ARG A 605 -35.76 -32.72 -48.31
C ARG A 605 -35.04 -31.37 -48.14
N GLY A 606 -33.85 -31.41 -47.57
CA GLY A 606 -32.89 -30.31 -47.49
C GLY A 606 -31.46 -30.81 -47.65
N PHE A 607 -30.56 -29.93 -48.08
CA PHE A 607 -29.15 -30.20 -48.33
C PHE A 607 -28.27 -29.23 -47.57
N VAL A 608 -27.16 -29.74 -47.03
CA VAL A 608 -26.25 -28.97 -46.17
C VAL A 608 -24.82 -29.18 -46.64
N LYS A 609 -24.13 -28.10 -47.01
CA LYS A 609 -22.70 -28.15 -47.31
C LYS A 609 -21.89 -28.03 -46.01
N ILE A 610 -20.92 -28.91 -45.81
CA ILE A 610 -19.98 -28.83 -44.68
C ILE A 610 -18.55 -28.62 -45.19
N LYS A 611 -17.60 -28.29 -44.31
CA LYS A 611 -16.17 -28.20 -44.63
C LYS A 611 -15.33 -28.92 -43.59
N PHE A 612 -14.40 -29.75 -44.04
CA PHE A 612 -13.48 -30.41 -43.13
C PHE A 612 -12.30 -29.51 -42.76
N THR A 613 -11.97 -29.42 -41.47
CA THR A 613 -10.87 -28.64 -40.91
C THR A 613 -9.93 -29.53 -40.09
N ALA A 614 -8.89 -28.97 -39.48
CA ALA A 614 -8.00 -29.68 -38.55
C ALA A 614 -8.08 -29.00 -37.18
N GLU A 615 -8.30 -29.77 -36.12
CA GLU A 615 -8.20 -29.25 -34.75
C GLU A 615 -6.74 -29.24 -34.32
N LYS A 616 -6.19 -28.05 -34.09
CA LYS A 616 -4.78 -27.84 -33.71
C LYS A 616 -4.57 -27.90 -32.20
N GLN A 617 -3.44 -28.44 -31.80
CA GLN A 617 -3.00 -28.41 -30.40
C GLN A 617 -2.65 -26.97 -29.98
N PRO A 618 -2.78 -26.62 -28.69
CA PRO A 618 -2.47 -25.27 -28.21
C PRO A 618 -1.01 -24.85 -28.45
N ASP A 619 -0.83 -23.59 -28.82
CA ASP A 619 0.48 -22.94 -28.87
C ASP A 619 1.15 -22.97 -27.50
N PHE A 620 2.47 -23.10 -27.48
CA PHE A 620 3.23 -23.02 -26.23
C PHE A 620 4.52 -22.21 -26.37
N THR A 621 4.88 -21.60 -25.25
CA THR A 621 6.09 -20.79 -25.09
C THR A 621 7.11 -21.58 -24.29
N VAL A 622 8.32 -21.68 -24.83
CA VAL A 622 9.47 -22.29 -24.16
C VAL A 622 10.56 -21.25 -23.94
N GLY A 623 11.37 -21.40 -22.90
CA GLY A 623 12.37 -20.40 -22.57
C GLY A 623 13.12 -20.72 -21.29
N ASN A 624 14.28 -20.08 -21.13
CA ASN A 624 15.07 -20.22 -19.91
C ASN A 624 14.41 -19.44 -18.75
N PRO A 625 14.70 -19.82 -17.49
CA PRO A 625 14.39 -19.00 -16.33
C PRO A 625 14.97 -17.58 -16.48
N ALA A 626 14.40 -16.62 -15.76
CA ALA A 626 14.89 -15.25 -15.78
C ALA A 626 16.34 -15.19 -15.28
N GLU A 627 17.22 -14.59 -16.08
CA GLU A 627 18.62 -14.38 -15.72
C GLU A 627 18.84 -12.99 -15.14
N GLU A 628 19.80 -12.85 -14.23
CA GLU A 628 20.13 -11.58 -13.59
C GLU A 628 21.34 -10.94 -14.28
N LEU A 629 21.19 -9.66 -14.67
CA LEU A 629 22.24 -8.87 -15.29
C LEU A 629 22.51 -7.62 -14.45
N VAL A 630 23.76 -7.38 -14.08
CA VAL A 630 24.16 -6.09 -13.49
C VAL A 630 24.66 -5.19 -14.62
N PHE A 631 24.11 -3.98 -14.71
CA PHE A 631 24.53 -3.00 -15.71
C PHE A 631 26.02 -2.64 -15.56
N LYS A 632 26.76 -2.62 -16.67
CA LYS A 632 28.20 -2.30 -16.74
C LYS A 632 28.43 -1.10 -17.66
N CYS A 633 29.28 -1.21 -18.68
CA CYS A 633 29.51 -0.15 -19.68
C CYS A 633 28.64 -0.36 -20.91
N ALA A 634 28.34 0.72 -21.63
CA ALA A 634 27.46 0.70 -22.79
C ALA A 634 27.92 -0.33 -23.84
N ASP A 635 29.23 -0.47 -24.05
CA ASP A 635 29.81 -1.44 -24.99
C ASP A 635 29.97 -2.87 -24.47
N THR A 636 29.60 -3.15 -23.20
CA THR A 636 29.57 -4.52 -22.68
C THR A 636 28.49 -5.31 -23.41
N GLU A 637 28.86 -6.46 -23.97
CA GLU A 637 27.92 -7.37 -24.62
C GLU A 637 27.42 -8.44 -23.64
N ALA A 638 26.11 -8.70 -23.66
CA ALA A 638 25.48 -9.83 -22.99
C ALA A 638 24.85 -10.74 -24.05
N THR A 639 25.01 -12.05 -23.89
CA THR A 639 24.47 -13.05 -24.82
C THR A 639 23.79 -14.17 -24.06
N TYR A 640 22.55 -14.45 -24.43
CA TYR A 640 21.72 -15.52 -23.88
C TYR A 640 21.37 -16.50 -24.98
N THR A 641 21.42 -17.80 -24.69
CA THR A 641 21.20 -18.86 -25.69
C THR A 641 20.20 -19.88 -25.18
N ILE A 642 19.16 -20.14 -25.99
CA ILE A 642 18.37 -21.37 -25.89
C ILE A 642 19.06 -22.39 -26.78
N THR A 643 19.70 -23.37 -26.13
CA THR A 643 20.57 -24.35 -26.77
C THR A 643 19.78 -25.37 -27.58
N GLU A 644 20.47 -26.04 -28.49
CA GLU A 644 19.94 -27.14 -29.28
C GLU A 644 19.41 -28.27 -28.39
N GLU A 645 20.07 -28.53 -27.25
CA GLU A 645 19.63 -29.49 -26.23
C GLU A 645 18.30 -29.07 -25.59
N TYR A 646 18.18 -27.79 -25.20
CA TYR A 646 16.96 -27.30 -24.59
C TYR A 646 15.77 -27.42 -25.56
N ILE A 647 15.95 -27.04 -26.83
CA ILE A 647 14.89 -27.17 -27.85
C ILE A 647 14.54 -28.65 -28.05
N ARG A 648 15.52 -29.55 -28.00
CA ARG A 648 15.27 -30.99 -28.08
C ARG A 648 14.40 -31.48 -26.93
N GLU A 649 14.75 -31.15 -25.70
CA GLU A 649 14.05 -31.64 -24.51
C GLU A 649 12.68 -30.98 -24.29
N ASN A 650 12.52 -29.71 -24.67
CA ASN A 650 11.34 -28.91 -24.31
C ASN A 650 10.42 -28.58 -25.50
N VAL A 651 10.89 -28.75 -26.74
CA VAL A 651 10.06 -28.57 -27.94
C VAL A 651 9.92 -29.90 -28.67
N TYR A 652 11.02 -30.43 -29.23
CA TYR A 652 10.95 -31.60 -30.11
C TYR A 652 10.38 -32.84 -29.42
N ARG A 653 10.67 -33.07 -28.14
CA ARG A 653 10.13 -34.22 -27.38
C ARG A 653 8.75 -33.97 -26.75
N LYS A 654 8.24 -32.74 -26.81
CA LYS A 654 7.01 -32.31 -26.11
C LYS A 654 5.88 -31.94 -27.05
N ILE A 655 6.22 -31.44 -28.23
CA ILE A 655 5.26 -31.10 -29.27
C ILE A 655 4.43 -32.34 -29.64
N THR A 656 3.13 -32.18 -29.76
CA THR A 656 2.19 -33.27 -30.04
C THR A 656 1.12 -32.80 -31.01
N ASP A 657 0.55 -33.74 -31.75
CA ASP A 657 -0.63 -33.56 -32.61
C ASP A 657 -1.92 -34.09 -31.92
N GLY A 658 -1.81 -34.47 -30.65
CA GLY A 658 -2.86 -35.11 -29.83
C GLY A 658 -2.78 -36.64 -29.80
N THR A 659 -2.14 -37.27 -30.78
CA THR A 659 -2.04 -38.74 -30.91
C THR A 659 -0.59 -39.21 -30.73
N ASN A 660 0.35 -38.50 -31.34
CA ASN A 660 1.79 -38.74 -31.26
C ASN A 660 2.46 -37.64 -30.44
N ILE A 661 3.37 -38.03 -29.57
CA ILE A 661 4.21 -37.09 -28.83
C ILE A 661 5.62 -37.14 -29.42
N GLY A 662 6.11 -35.98 -29.80
CA GLY A 662 7.45 -35.76 -30.30
C GLY A 662 7.51 -35.58 -31.83
N MET A 663 8.50 -34.84 -32.27
CA MET A 663 8.77 -34.53 -33.66
C MET A 663 10.28 -34.46 -33.89
N SER A 664 10.78 -35.01 -35.01
CA SER A 664 12.20 -34.87 -35.35
C SER A 664 12.55 -33.39 -35.60
N HIS A 665 13.80 -33.00 -35.36
CA HIS A 665 14.24 -31.62 -35.60
C HIS A 665 14.07 -31.20 -37.07
N GLU A 666 14.27 -32.13 -38.02
CA GLU A 666 14.06 -31.88 -39.45
C GLU A 666 12.58 -31.65 -39.76
N THR A 667 11.70 -32.51 -39.25
CA THR A 667 10.26 -32.36 -39.40
C THR A 667 9.78 -31.04 -38.79
N PHE A 668 10.32 -30.66 -37.62
CA PHE A 668 9.97 -29.40 -36.96
C PHE A 668 10.33 -28.19 -37.82
N TRP A 669 11.58 -28.06 -38.27
CA TRP A 669 11.98 -26.89 -39.06
C TRP A 669 11.43 -26.89 -40.49
N ASN A 670 10.95 -28.03 -41.00
CA ASN A 670 10.18 -28.08 -42.22
C ASN A 670 8.70 -27.70 -42.00
N THR A 671 8.15 -27.89 -40.79
CA THR A 671 6.76 -27.54 -40.45
C THR A 671 6.63 -26.08 -40.03
N TYR A 672 7.55 -25.60 -39.19
CA TYR A 672 7.56 -24.25 -38.65
C TYR A 672 8.51 -23.35 -39.44
N ASP A 673 7.95 -22.39 -40.17
CA ASP A 673 8.68 -21.56 -41.12
C ASP A 673 9.49 -20.46 -40.43
N VAL A 674 10.81 -20.61 -40.46
CA VAL A 674 11.76 -19.62 -39.92
C VAL A 674 11.67 -18.27 -40.63
N SER A 675 11.29 -18.24 -41.91
CA SER A 675 11.16 -16.99 -42.68
C SER A 675 10.00 -16.13 -42.20
N THR A 676 9.03 -16.73 -41.51
CA THR A 676 7.88 -16.05 -40.89
C THR A 676 8.12 -15.65 -39.44
N ALA A 677 9.34 -15.85 -38.92
CA ALA A 677 9.62 -15.64 -37.51
C ALA A 677 9.44 -14.18 -37.08
N VAL A 678 8.61 -13.95 -36.06
CA VAL A 678 8.36 -12.61 -35.51
C VAL A 678 9.08 -12.48 -34.17
N ALA A 679 9.97 -11.50 -34.05
CA ALA A 679 10.71 -11.23 -32.81
C ALA A 679 10.25 -9.93 -32.14
N SER A 680 10.31 -9.88 -30.81
CA SER A 680 9.98 -8.69 -30.02
C SER A 680 10.82 -8.60 -28.75
N VAL A 681 11.03 -7.38 -28.23
CA VAL A 681 11.60 -7.14 -26.91
C VAL A 681 10.68 -6.20 -26.15
N LYS A 682 10.38 -6.52 -24.91
CA LYS A 682 9.60 -5.70 -23.98
C LYS A 682 10.45 -5.33 -22.77
N LYS A 683 10.41 -4.07 -22.36
CA LYS A 683 10.98 -3.57 -21.10
C LYS A 683 9.83 -3.26 -20.14
N ASN A 684 9.80 -3.91 -18.98
CA ASN A 684 8.72 -3.80 -17.98
C ASN A 684 7.32 -3.91 -18.64
N GLY A 685 7.15 -4.88 -19.54
CA GLY A 685 5.90 -5.12 -20.27
C GLY A 685 5.64 -4.24 -21.51
N LYS A 686 6.45 -3.20 -21.78
CA LYS A 686 6.27 -2.29 -22.93
C LYS A 686 7.25 -2.61 -24.06
N LEU A 687 6.77 -2.65 -25.31
CA LEU A 687 7.60 -2.86 -26.50
C LEU A 687 8.72 -1.81 -26.62
N VAL A 688 9.92 -2.27 -26.95
CA VAL A 688 11.09 -1.43 -27.20
C VAL A 688 11.78 -1.84 -28.51
N THR A 689 12.31 -0.86 -29.24
CA THR A 689 12.98 -1.05 -30.54
C THR A 689 14.48 -0.74 -30.51
N GLY A 690 14.98 -0.18 -29.41
CA GLY A 690 16.40 0.16 -29.24
C GLY A 690 17.29 -1.00 -28.80
N VAL A 691 16.73 -2.18 -28.56
CA VAL A 691 17.43 -3.41 -28.15
C VAL A 691 17.41 -4.41 -29.29
N ASP A 692 18.53 -5.05 -29.55
CA ASP A 692 18.62 -6.08 -30.57
C ASP A 692 17.67 -7.25 -30.29
N PHE A 693 17.05 -7.78 -31.34
CA PHE A 693 16.09 -8.87 -31.24
C PHE A 693 16.76 -10.24 -31.21
N PRO A 694 16.13 -11.25 -30.57
CA PRO A 694 16.59 -12.65 -30.64
C PRO A 694 16.59 -13.16 -32.08
N LYS A 695 17.54 -14.04 -32.41
CA LYS A 695 17.74 -14.61 -33.75
C LYS A 695 17.84 -16.13 -33.67
N ILE A 696 17.29 -16.80 -34.67
CA ILE A 696 17.49 -18.24 -34.89
C ILE A 696 18.80 -18.41 -35.65
N VAL A 697 19.74 -19.17 -35.08
CA VAL A 697 21.08 -19.39 -35.64
C VAL A 697 21.24 -20.86 -36.01
N ALA A 698 21.66 -21.11 -37.25
CA ALA A 698 21.94 -22.47 -37.72
C ALA A 698 23.29 -22.98 -37.19
N GLY A 699 23.36 -24.25 -36.81
CA GLY A 699 24.61 -24.95 -36.54
C GLY A 699 25.48 -25.12 -37.79
N ALA A 700 26.74 -25.53 -37.61
CA ALA A 700 27.69 -25.74 -38.71
C ALA A 700 27.14 -26.74 -39.75
N THR A 701 27.11 -26.34 -41.02
CA THR A 701 26.55 -27.12 -42.14
C THR A 701 27.40 -28.33 -42.55
N SER A 702 28.62 -28.45 -42.03
CA SER A 702 29.58 -29.52 -42.37
C SER A 702 29.26 -30.89 -41.76
N VAL A 703 28.22 -31.01 -40.92
CA VAL A 703 27.95 -32.23 -40.13
C VAL A 703 26.64 -32.96 -40.51
N GLY A 704 25.93 -32.54 -41.56
CA GLY A 704 24.72 -33.24 -42.07
C GLY A 704 23.53 -33.37 -41.10
N THR A 705 23.65 -32.80 -39.89
CA THR A 705 22.71 -32.93 -38.76
C THR A 705 22.43 -31.55 -38.11
N ALA A 706 22.59 -30.47 -38.88
CA ALA A 706 22.60 -29.10 -38.36
C ALA A 706 21.29 -28.73 -37.66
N THR A 707 21.30 -28.75 -36.33
CA THR A 707 20.25 -28.21 -35.47
C THR A 707 20.34 -26.68 -35.40
N LYS A 708 19.25 -26.03 -34.99
CA LYS A 708 19.22 -24.57 -34.76
C LYS A 708 19.18 -24.28 -33.27
N LYS A 709 19.78 -23.16 -32.87
CA LYS A 709 19.66 -22.55 -31.54
C LYS A 709 19.03 -21.18 -31.65
N VAL A 710 18.53 -20.64 -30.55
CA VAL A 710 18.05 -19.26 -30.50
C VAL A 710 19.01 -18.45 -29.64
N VAL A 711 19.49 -17.33 -30.16
CA VAL A 711 20.48 -16.46 -29.50
C VAL A 711 19.91 -15.06 -29.37
N TRP A 712 20.00 -14.48 -28.19
CA TRP A 712 19.72 -13.08 -27.93
C TRP A 712 20.98 -12.39 -27.43
N SER A 713 21.54 -11.50 -28.25
CA SER A 713 22.75 -10.74 -27.94
C SER A 713 22.45 -9.26 -28.04
N PHE A 714 22.90 -8.49 -27.05
CA PHE A 714 22.74 -7.04 -27.02
C PHE A 714 23.88 -6.39 -26.21
N LYS A 715 24.16 -5.13 -26.51
CA LYS A 715 25.03 -4.26 -25.73
C LYS A 715 24.25 -3.63 -24.57
N HIS A 716 24.86 -3.49 -23.39
CA HIS A 716 24.17 -2.91 -22.23
C HIS A 716 23.65 -1.49 -22.52
N GLY A 717 24.33 -0.70 -23.35
CA GLY A 717 23.88 0.65 -23.72
C GLY A 717 22.52 0.68 -24.43
N GLN A 718 22.14 -0.41 -25.11
CA GLN A 718 20.85 -0.54 -25.77
C GLN A 718 19.67 -0.64 -24.77
N LEU A 719 19.94 -0.99 -23.51
CA LEU A 719 18.92 -1.12 -22.47
C LEU A 719 18.35 0.24 -22.00
N GLY A 720 19.10 1.33 -22.22
CA GLY A 720 18.79 2.67 -21.70
C GLY A 720 18.73 2.72 -20.16
N ALA A 721 18.10 3.77 -19.62
CA ALA A 721 17.98 4.00 -18.17
C ALA A 721 17.27 2.84 -17.44
N ILE A 722 17.90 2.29 -16.42
CA ILE A 722 17.41 1.20 -15.59
C ILE A 722 16.79 1.77 -14.32
N SER A 723 15.56 1.36 -14.01
CA SER A 723 14.89 1.85 -12.79
C SER A 723 15.69 1.52 -11.52
N ALA A 724 15.51 2.32 -10.47
CA ALA A 724 16.20 2.12 -9.18
C ALA A 724 15.91 0.74 -8.56
N THR A 725 14.77 0.13 -8.86
CA THR A 725 14.40 -1.23 -8.40
C THR A 725 14.79 -2.33 -9.39
N GLY A 726 15.44 -1.99 -10.52
CA GLY A 726 15.74 -2.89 -11.63
C GLY A 726 14.73 -2.78 -12.78
N SER A 727 15.01 -3.40 -13.92
CA SER A 727 14.10 -3.46 -15.07
C SER A 727 14.10 -4.85 -15.69
N GLU A 728 12.92 -5.40 -15.94
CA GLU A 728 12.76 -6.68 -16.62
C GLU A 728 12.73 -6.47 -18.13
N PHE A 729 13.50 -7.29 -18.84
CA PHE A 729 13.46 -7.38 -20.29
C PHE A 729 13.01 -8.77 -20.71
N VAL A 730 11.95 -8.84 -21.51
CA VAL A 730 11.43 -10.07 -22.08
C VAL A 730 11.59 -10.01 -23.59
N ALA A 731 12.42 -10.89 -24.13
CA ALA A 731 12.62 -11.03 -25.56
C ALA A 731 11.95 -12.31 -26.06
N THR A 732 11.23 -12.24 -27.17
CA THR A 732 10.56 -13.39 -27.78
C THR A 732 10.88 -13.51 -29.26
N ILE A 733 10.90 -14.74 -29.78
CA ILE A 733 10.85 -15.03 -31.21
C ILE A 733 9.87 -16.18 -31.45
N THR A 734 8.91 -15.99 -32.34
CA THR A 734 7.81 -16.92 -32.59
C THR A 734 7.87 -17.42 -34.03
N VAL A 735 7.79 -18.74 -34.23
CA VAL A 735 7.73 -19.38 -35.56
C VAL A 735 6.34 -19.97 -35.81
N GLN A 736 5.86 -19.90 -37.05
CA GLN A 736 4.50 -20.29 -37.44
C GLN A 736 4.49 -21.62 -38.21
N ASN A 737 3.51 -22.47 -37.93
CA ASN A 737 3.26 -23.71 -38.65
C ASN A 737 2.64 -23.41 -40.01
N LYS A 738 3.33 -23.80 -41.09
CA LYS A 738 2.88 -23.54 -42.45
C LYS A 738 1.88 -24.58 -42.99
N LEU A 739 1.68 -25.69 -42.27
CA LEU A 739 0.77 -26.77 -42.66
C LEU A 739 -0.59 -26.58 -41.99
N GLN A 740 -1.61 -26.22 -42.78
CA GLN A 740 -2.96 -25.98 -42.26
C GLN A 740 -3.70 -27.26 -41.86
N SER A 741 -3.45 -28.37 -42.55
CA SER A 741 -4.01 -29.68 -42.23
C SER A 741 -3.33 -30.39 -41.05
N SER A 742 -2.22 -29.82 -40.55
CA SER A 742 -1.50 -30.38 -39.41
C SER A 742 -2.22 -30.06 -38.10
N LYS A 743 -2.32 -31.05 -37.21
CA LYS A 743 -2.86 -30.85 -35.86
C LYS A 743 -1.83 -30.33 -34.84
N TYR A 744 -0.58 -30.14 -35.25
CA TYR A 744 0.42 -29.49 -34.40
C TYR A 744 0.07 -28.00 -34.17
N PRO A 745 0.61 -27.37 -33.11
CA PRO A 745 0.32 -25.97 -32.81
C PRO A 745 0.52 -25.01 -34.00
N ASP A 746 -0.18 -23.88 -33.94
CA ASP A 746 -0.03 -22.82 -34.96
C ASP A 746 1.28 -22.07 -34.77
N ALA A 747 1.70 -21.84 -33.53
CA ALA A 747 2.90 -21.10 -33.22
C ALA A 747 3.69 -21.69 -32.05
N ILE A 748 5.01 -21.60 -32.16
CA ILE A 748 5.95 -21.92 -31.08
C ILE A 748 6.76 -20.68 -30.77
N THR A 749 6.73 -20.26 -29.50
CA THR A 749 7.44 -19.04 -29.04
C THR A 749 8.63 -19.40 -28.17
N PHE A 750 9.80 -18.87 -28.52
CA PHE A 750 11.00 -18.92 -27.69
C PHE A 750 11.13 -17.62 -26.90
N LYS A 751 11.29 -17.73 -25.58
CA LYS A 751 11.31 -16.59 -24.64
C LYS A 751 12.63 -16.53 -23.87
N PHE A 752 13.19 -15.33 -23.78
CA PHE A 752 14.23 -14.95 -22.82
C PHE A 752 13.66 -13.95 -21.83
N ALA A 753 14.05 -14.08 -20.56
CA ALA A 753 13.76 -13.08 -19.54
C ALA A 753 15.07 -12.69 -18.86
N VAL A 754 15.34 -11.39 -18.76
CA VAL A 754 16.54 -10.86 -18.13
C VAL A 754 16.16 -9.71 -17.20
N ASN A 755 16.48 -9.85 -15.92
CA ASN A 755 16.31 -8.82 -14.91
C ASN A 755 17.59 -8.01 -14.80
N VAL A 756 17.53 -6.75 -15.20
CA VAL A 756 18.67 -5.84 -15.17
C VAL A 756 18.64 -5.01 -13.90
N LYS A 757 19.73 -5.02 -13.14
CA LYS A 757 19.94 -4.24 -11.92
C LYS A 757 21.04 -3.20 -12.11
N LEU A 758 20.90 -2.08 -11.41
CA LEU A 758 21.98 -1.10 -11.29
C LEU A 758 23.14 -1.70 -10.47
N PRO A 759 24.40 -1.36 -10.78
CA PRO A 759 25.55 -1.74 -9.97
C PRO A 759 25.44 -1.15 -8.56
N LYS A 760 25.87 -1.91 -7.55
CA LYS A 760 25.85 -1.46 -6.16
C LYS A 760 27.18 -0.81 -5.80
N ALA A 761 27.16 0.50 -5.59
CA ALA A 761 28.32 1.22 -5.08
C ALA A 761 28.56 0.92 -3.59
N SER A 762 29.83 0.90 -3.19
CA SER A 762 30.26 0.91 -1.79
C SER A 762 31.34 1.98 -1.61
N LEU A 763 31.29 2.67 -0.48
CA LEU A 763 32.23 3.73 -0.15
C LEU A 763 33.07 3.32 1.07
N ASP A 764 34.38 3.27 0.87
CA ASP A 764 35.37 3.14 1.94
C ASP A 764 35.97 4.53 2.17
N ALA A 765 35.47 5.20 3.21
CA ALA A 765 35.83 6.58 3.51
C ALA A 765 36.18 6.83 4.97
N VAL A 766 37.16 7.71 5.20
CA VAL A 766 37.62 8.16 6.52
C VAL A 766 37.56 9.69 6.53
N LYS A 767 36.74 10.28 7.41
CA LYS A 767 36.59 11.74 7.51
C LYS A 767 37.91 12.38 7.96
N ASN A 768 38.27 13.50 7.36
CA ASN A 768 39.45 14.28 7.75
C ASN A 768 39.09 15.22 8.91
N GLU A 769 39.60 14.96 10.12
CA GLU A 769 39.24 15.70 11.33
C GLU A 769 39.49 17.21 11.25
N LEU A 770 40.48 17.67 10.47
CA LEU A 770 40.80 19.09 10.33
C LEU A 770 39.62 19.89 9.74
N TYR A 771 38.91 19.27 8.79
CA TYR A 771 37.84 19.92 8.06
C TYR A 771 36.44 19.60 8.63
N TRP A 772 36.32 18.73 9.64
CA TRP A 772 35.03 18.41 10.24
C TRP A 772 34.82 19.04 11.61
N GLN A 773 33.63 19.59 11.84
CA GLN A 773 33.20 20.14 13.11
C GLN A 773 32.67 19.01 13.99
N THR A 774 33.31 18.83 15.14
CA THR A 774 32.87 17.89 16.16
C THR A 774 31.83 18.57 17.06
N ILE A 775 30.66 17.95 17.19
CA ILE A 775 29.58 18.40 18.06
C ILE A 775 29.09 17.17 18.82
N ASP A 776 29.08 17.26 20.16
CA ASP A 776 28.75 16.15 21.06
C ASP A 776 29.63 14.88 20.87
N GLY A 777 30.88 15.05 20.45
CA GLY A 777 31.81 13.95 20.16
C GLY A 777 31.75 13.40 18.74
N ASP A 778 30.77 13.81 17.92
CA ASP A 778 30.62 13.35 16.53
C ASP A 778 31.06 14.41 15.51
N MET A 779 31.82 14.00 14.48
CA MET A 779 32.12 14.82 13.31
C MET A 779 30.86 15.04 12.45
N LYS A 780 30.04 16.05 12.79
CA LYS A 780 28.70 16.27 12.20
C LYS A 780 28.73 17.09 10.90
N PHE A 781 29.58 18.10 10.80
CA PHE A 781 29.57 19.04 9.67
C PHE A 781 30.94 19.22 9.01
N PHE A 782 31.01 19.20 7.69
CA PHE A 782 32.18 19.67 6.95
C PHE A 782 32.23 21.19 6.99
N LYS A 783 33.29 21.77 7.56
CA LYS A 783 33.48 23.20 7.79
C LYS A 783 33.97 23.89 6.52
N VAL A 784 33.29 24.96 6.14
CA VAL A 784 33.73 25.86 5.07
C VAL A 784 33.90 27.25 5.67
N ASN A 785 35.15 27.65 5.84
CA ASN A 785 35.52 28.93 6.45
C ASN A 785 35.76 30.00 5.38
N ALA A 786 35.83 31.26 5.79
CA ALA A 786 36.45 32.27 4.95
C ALA A 786 37.93 31.96 4.77
N VAL A 787 38.50 32.36 3.64
CA VAL A 787 39.95 32.31 3.42
C VAL A 787 40.67 33.08 4.53
N VAL A 788 41.82 32.58 4.97
CA VAL A 788 42.67 33.27 5.95
C VAL A 788 43.38 34.43 5.23
N PRO A 789 43.32 35.68 5.74
CA PRO A 789 44.08 36.78 5.15
C PRO A 789 45.59 36.52 5.25
N ASN A 790 46.34 36.81 4.19
CA ASN A 790 47.79 36.67 4.18
C ASN A 790 48.47 37.80 4.96
N THR A 791 47.90 39.01 4.90
CA THR A 791 48.35 40.18 5.65
C THR A 791 47.18 40.89 6.35
N PRO A 792 47.40 41.61 7.46
CA PRO A 792 46.35 42.39 8.13
C PRO A 792 45.64 43.42 7.24
N GLU A 793 46.27 43.84 6.14
CA GLU A 793 45.80 44.88 5.22
C GLU A 793 45.15 44.33 3.94
N ASP A 794 44.97 43.01 3.82
CA ASP A 794 44.40 42.39 2.62
C ASP A 794 43.00 42.97 2.27
N PRO A 795 42.67 43.13 0.97
CA PRO A 795 41.43 43.77 0.55
C PRO A 795 40.19 42.88 0.71
N ALA A 796 39.01 43.52 0.73
CA ALA A 796 37.72 42.87 0.93
C ALA A 796 37.41 41.71 -0.05
N ASP A 797 37.88 41.81 -1.29
CA ASP A 797 37.65 40.80 -2.33
C ASP A 797 38.36 39.48 -2.02
N GLY A 798 39.40 39.50 -1.17
CA GLY A 798 40.11 38.31 -0.74
C GLY A 798 39.31 37.45 0.26
N CYS A 799 38.32 38.02 0.96
CA CYS A 799 37.48 37.27 1.90
C CYS A 799 36.38 36.51 1.15
N GLN A 800 36.76 35.37 0.58
CA GLN A 800 35.87 34.40 -0.07
C GLN A 800 35.59 33.23 0.88
N ILE A 801 34.41 32.63 0.80
CA ILE A 801 34.05 31.43 1.57
C ILE A 801 33.93 30.26 0.59
N HIS A 802 34.95 29.42 0.55
CA HIS A 802 34.97 28.24 -0.32
C HIS A 802 35.86 27.12 0.25
N GLN A 803 35.59 25.89 -0.16
CA GLN A 803 36.41 24.73 0.19
C GLN A 803 36.31 23.62 -0.85
N GLU A 804 37.41 22.90 -1.06
CA GLU A 804 37.43 21.69 -1.87
C GLU A 804 36.77 20.52 -1.13
N LEU A 805 35.71 19.94 -1.71
CA LEU A 805 34.91 18.87 -1.10
C LEU A 805 35.69 17.55 -0.93
N ASN A 806 36.77 17.34 -1.69
CA ASN A 806 37.62 16.16 -1.53
C ASN A 806 38.41 16.16 -0.21
N LEU A 807 38.63 17.33 0.40
CA LEU A 807 39.29 17.45 1.71
C LEU A 807 38.40 16.98 2.86
N ALA A 808 37.11 16.69 2.61
CA ALA A 808 36.23 16.11 3.62
C ALA A 808 36.72 14.75 4.10
N TYR A 809 37.52 14.02 3.33
CA TYR A 809 37.92 12.66 3.68
C TYR A 809 39.40 12.42 3.35
N ASP A 810 40.15 11.86 4.31
CA ASP A 810 41.55 11.42 4.10
C ASP A 810 41.63 10.20 3.18
N LYS A 811 40.54 9.42 3.16
CA LYS A 811 40.36 8.28 2.28
C LYS A 811 38.96 8.36 1.70
N TYR A 812 38.84 8.25 0.38
CA TYR A 812 37.55 8.26 -0.32
C TYR A 812 37.60 7.33 -1.53
N ASN A 813 37.35 6.04 -1.33
CA ASN A 813 37.45 5.04 -2.39
C ASN A 813 36.07 4.44 -2.72
N VAL A 814 35.59 4.69 -3.93
CA VAL A 814 34.32 4.16 -4.44
C VAL A 814 34.58 2.86 -5.19
N LYS A 815 33.90 1.77 -4.76
CA LYS A 815 34.02 0.44 -5.36
C LYS A 815 32.66 -0.06 -5.84
N GLY A 816 32.66 -1.01 -6.77
CA GLY A 816 31.44 -1.68 -7.26
C GLY A 816 30.73 -0.99 -8.42
N LEU A 817 31.25 0.16 -8.88
CA LEU A 817 30.82 0.82 -10.11
C LEU A 817 31.72 0.44 -11.30
N PRO A 818 31.20 0.45 -12.54
CA PRO A 818 32.02 0.21 -13.74
C PRO A 818 32.97 1.40 -14.00
N ASN A 819 33.97 1.21 -14.87
CA ASN A 819 35.00 2.23 -15.18
C ASN A 819 34.51 3.36 -16.10
N CYS A 820 33.32 3.23 -16.66
CA CYS A 820 32.65 4.14 -17.60
C CYS A 820 31.58 4.96 -16.88
N VAL A 821 31.98 5.72 -15.87
CA VAL A 821 31.09 6.57 -15.08
C VAL A 821 31.63 8.00 -15.04
N THR A 822 30.73 8.96 -14.89
CA THR A 822 31.10 10.35 -14.58
C THR A 822 30.56 10.72 -13.21
N ASP A 823 31.27 11.55 -12.45
CA ASP A 823 30.85 11.96 -11.11
C ASP A 823 30.78 13.48 -10.95
N ARG A 824 29.94 13.93 -10.01
CA ARG A 824 29.82 15.33 -9.60
C ARG A 824 29.26 15.44 -8.18
N TYR A 825 29.62 16.53 -7.52
CA TYR A 825 28.96 16.95 -6.28
C TYR A 825 27.77 17.84 -6.57
N VAL A 826 26.71 17.72 -5.76
CA VAL A 826 25.46 18.48 -5.92
C VAL A 826 24.95 18.92 -4.56
N VAL A 827 24.56 20.19 -4.45
CA VAL A 827 23.81 20.66 -3.28
C VAL A 827 22.38 20.13 -3.40
N THR A 828 21.99 19.20 -2.52
CA THR A 828 20.64 18.62 -2.51
C THR A 828 19.68 19.47 -1.69
N LYS A 829 20.20 20.19 -0.69
CA LYS A 829 19.39 21.02 0.21
C LYS A 829 20.23 22.09 0.91
N THR A 830 19.62 23.22 1.27
CA THR A 830 20.22 24.24 2.14
C THR A 830 19.37 24.46 3.38
N TYR A 831 19.98 24.99 4.44
CA TYR A 831 19.36 25.26 5.73
C TYR A 831 19.77 26.65 6.20
N SER A 832 18.79 27.44 6.64
CA SER A 832 19.00 28.79 7.20
C SER A 832 18.47 28.80 8.61
N ASN A 833 19.30 29.25 9.56
CA ASN A 833 18.98 29.25 11.00
C ASN A 833 18.54 27.86 11.51
N GLY A 834 19.17 26.79 11.01
CA GLY A 834 18.83 25.39 11.33
C GLY A 834 17.56 24.85 10.66
N VAL A 835 16.89 25.62 9.80
CA VAL A 835 15.65 25.21 9.12
C VAL A 835 15.89 25.01 7.61
N ALA A 836 15.42 23.90 7.08
CA ALA A 836 15.48 23.60 5.64
C ALA A 836 14.81 24.70 4.79
N THR A 837 15.53 25.21 3.80
CA THR A 837 14.97 26.16 2.83
C THR A 837 14.04 25.45 1.85
N SER A 838 13.06 26.18 1.30
CA SER A 838 12.09 25.62 0.34
C SER A 838 12.71 25.29 -1.03
N LYS A 839 13.81 25.97 -1.37
CA LYS A 839 14.66 25.71 -2.54
C LYS A 839 16.11 25.84 -2.10
N VAL A 840 17.02 25.15 -2.80
CA VAL A 840 18.46 25.36 -2.63
C VAL A 840 18.76 26.84 -2.91
N LEU A 841 19.44 27.52 -1.97
CA LEU A 841 19.83 28.92 -2.15
C LEU A 841 20.80 29.04 -3.33
N ALA A 842 20.49 29.94 -4.27
CA ALA A 842 21.23 30.07 -5.53
C ALA A 842 22.70 30.49 -5.32
N GLY A 843 22.97 31.26 -4.25
CA GLY A 843 24.32 31.65 -3.85
C GLY A 843 25.16 30.52 -3.23
N VAL A 844 24.62 29.34 -2.95
CA VAL A 844 25.41 28.16 -2.54
C VAL A 844 25.77 27.36 -3.78
N LYS A 845 27.01 27.48 -4.25
CA LYS A 845 27.43 26.97 -5.55
C LYS A 845 28.45 25.85 -5.39
N ILE A 846 28.41 24.89 -6.33
CA ILE A 846 29.48 23.91 -6.53
C ILE A 846 30.01 24.08 -7.94
N SER A 847 31.31 24.33 -8.06
CA SER A 847 32.03 24.40 -9.33
C SER A 847 33.09 23.32 -9.35
N GLY A 848 32.86 22.24 -10.11
CA GLY A 848 33.71 21.05 -10.08
C GLY A 848 33.67 20.37 -8.70
N LYS A 849 34.72 20.57 -7.91
CA LYS A 849 34.89 20.00 -6.56
C LYS A 849 34.87 21.05 -5.45
N THR A 850 34.82 22.33 -5.79
CA THR A 850 34.80 23.43 -4.81
C THR A 850 33.35 23.79 -4.49
N ILE A 851 33.00 23.79 -3.20
CA ILE A 851 31.78 24.45 -2.72
C ILE A 851 32.10 25.88 -2.31
N SER A 852 31.27 26.84 -2.66
CA SER A 852 31.47 28.26 -2.36
C SER A 852 30.17 29.02 -2.10
N LEU A 853 30.30 30.15 -1.43
CA LEU A 853 29.22 31.12 -1.24
C LEU A 853 29.40 32.34 -2.16
N ASP A 854 28.30 32.77 -2.76
CA ASP A 854 28.23 34.03 -3.49
C ASP A 854 28.10 35.21 -2.53
N LYS A 855 29.15 36.03 -2.46
CA LYS A 855 29.21 37.23 -1.61
C LYS A 855 28.17 38.30 -1.98
N ASN A 856 27.52 38.22 -3.13
CA ASN A 856 26.50 39.19 -3.56
C ASN A 856 25.06 38.70 -3.32
N ASP A 857 24.86 37.44 -2.91
CA ASP A 857 23.54 36.87 -2.68
C ASP A 857 22.98 37.28 -1.29
N ALA A 858 21.85 37.99 -1.30
CA ALA A 858 21.25 38.53 -0.09
C ALA A 858 20.70 37.44 0.86
N ASP A 859 20.17 36.34 0.31
CA ASP A 859 19.65 35.23 1.10
C ASP A 859 20.78 34.45 1.78
N VAL A 860 21.92 34.31 1.10
CA VAL A 860 23.16 33.77 1.69
C VAL A 860 23.64 34.64 2.84
N LYS A 861 23.72 35.97 2.64
CA LYS A 861 24.12 36.90 3.72
C LYS A 861 23.20 36.81 4.92
N LEU A 862 21.89 36.73 4.69
CA LEU A 862 20.90 36.61 5.76
C LEU A 862 21.04 35.28 6.52
N ALA A 863 21.16 34.17 5.79
CA ALA A 863 21.28 32.84 6.38
C ALA A 863 22.60 32.67 7.15
N LEU A 864 23.72 33.09 6.58
CA LEU A 864 25.06 33.00 7.18
C LEU A 864 25.15 33.76 8.52
N ASN A 865 24.46 34.90 8.62
CA ASN A 865 24.48 35.74 9.82
C ASN A 865 23.39 35.42 10.85
N SER A 866 22.49 34.48 10.56
CA SER A 866 21.49 34.00 11.51
C SER A 866 22.11 33.26 12.70
N ALA A 867 21.36 33.10 13.79
CA ALA A 867 21.86 32.44 15.01
C ALA A 867 22.29 30.97 14.77
N GLY A 868 21.56 30.25 13.92
CA GLY A 868 21.86 28.88 13.51
C GLY A 868 22.73 28.75 12.26
N GLY A 869 23.16 29.87 11.65
CA GLY A 869 24.03 29.89 10.47
C GLY A 869 23.41 29.31 9.18
N LEU A 870 24.27 29.07 8.19
CA LEU A 870 23.94 28.50 6.89
C LEU A 870 24.57 27.10 6.75
N GLN A 871 23.76 26.09 6.44
CA GLN A 871 24.23 24.74 6.09
C GLN A 871 23.76 24.29 4.71
N ALA A 872 24.43 23.29 4.15
CA ALA A 872 24.04 22.61 2.91
C ALA A 872 24.23 21.10 3.00
N SER A 873 23.28 20.31 2.49
CA SER A 873 23.46 18.88 2.23
C SER A 873 24.07 18.73 0.84
N VAL A 874 25.18 17.98 0.76
CA VAL A 874 25.93 17.77 -0.47
C VAL A 874 26.00 16.28 -0.77
N ALA A 875 25.51 15.88 -1.94
CA ALA A 875 25.57 14.52 -2.44
C ALA A 875 26.67 14.36 -3.49
N HIS A 876 27.39 13.24 -3.44
CA HIS A 876 28.30 12.81 -4.49
C HIS A 876 27.59 11.80 -5.38
N ILE A 877 27.31 12.19 -6.63
CA ILE A 877 26.49 11.43 -7.58
C ILE A 877 27.37 10.93 -8.72
N TYR A 878 27.29 9.63 -8.99
CA TYR A 878 27.88 8.97 -10.17
C TYR A 878 26.79 8.74 -11.21
N THR A 879 27.06 9.06 -12.46
CA THR A 879 26.15 8.88 -13.60
C THR A 879 26.70 7.78 -14.50
N LEU A 880 25.91 6.73 -14.72
CA LEU A 880 26.21 5.66 -15.67
C LEU A 880 25.94 6.13 -17.10
N GLU A 881 26.51 5.46 -18.10
CA GLU A 881 26.25 5.73 -19.52
C GLU A 881 24.77 5.50 -19.93
N SER A 882 24.00 4.75 -19.14
CA SER A 882 22.53 4.63 -19.30
C SER A 882 21.78 5.93 -18.96
N GLY A 883 22.44 6.88 -18.30
CA GLY A 883 21.84 8.09 -17.72
C GLY A 883 21.41 7.95 -16.25
N ASP A 884 21.48 6.75 -15.68
CA ASP A 884 21.08 6.51 -14.28
C ASP A 884 22.09 7.12 -13.30
N GLN A 885 21.57 7.72 -12.22
CA GLN A 885 22.36 8.40 -11.20
C GLN A 885 22.37 7.59 -9.90
N ILE A 886 23.57 7.34 -9.38
CA ILE A 886 23.83 6.63 -8.12
C ILE A 886 24.45 7.61 -7.13
N THR A 887 23.72 7.90 -6.04
CA THR A 887 24.28 8.68 -4.92
C THR A 887 25.13 7.77 -4.06
N VAL A 888 26.44 8.04 -4.00
CA VAL A 888 27.41 7.21 -3.27
C VAL A 888 27.63 7.72 -1.86
N ASN A 889 27.50 9.03 -1.65
CA ASN A 889 27.68 9.67 -0.36
C ASN A 889 26.80 10.91 -0.26
N GLU A 890 26.35 11.24 0.94
CA GLU A 890 25.72 12.51 1.25
C GLU A 890 26.19 12.98 2.63
N PHE A 891 26.59 14.25 2.72
CA PHE A 891 27.08 14.84 3.96
C PHE A 891 26.68 16.30 4.11
N MET A 892 26.67 16.76 5.36
CA MET A 892 26.30 18.12 5.71
C MET A 892 27.52 19.04 5.75
N VAL A 893 27.41 20.19 5.13
CA VAL A 893 28.37 21.29 5.10
C VAL A 893 27.85 22.42 5.99
N ASN A 894 28.70 22.95 6.86
CA ASN A 894 28.41 24.13 7.67
C ASN A 894 29.33 25.28 7.23
N PHE A 895 28.74 26.39 6.82
CA PHE A 895 29.48 27.58 6.45
C PHE A 895 29.74 28.44 7.68
N ILE A 896 31.02 28.64 8.01
CA ILE A 896 31.42 29.38 9.20
C ILE A 896 31.35 30.87 8.91
N ARG A 897 30.61 31.59 9.75
CA ARG A 897 30.46 33.03 9.67
C ARG A 897 31.82 33.72 9.86
N PRO A 898 32.27 34.60 8.94
CA PRO A 898 33.61 35.17 8.97
C PRO A 898 33.93 36.06 10.17
N VAL A 899 32.92 36.75 10.71
CA VAL A 899 33.08 37.74 11.79
C VAL A 899 32.01 37.52 12.86
N SER A 900 32.35 37.85 14.10
CA SER A 900 31.45 37.84 15.26
C SER A 900 31.39 39.23 15.90
N LEU A 901 30.19 39.63 16.36
CA LEU A 901 29.96 40.84 17.17
C LEU A 901 29.79 40.44 18.64
N ASN A 902 30.81 40.73 19.44
CA ASN A 902 30.92 40.34 20.84
C ASN A 902 30.73 41.56 21.74
N MET A 903 29.47 41.85 22.12
CA MET A 903 29.20 42.95 23.06
C MET A 903 29.83 42.65 24.43
N PRO A 904 30.45 43.64 25.09
CA PRO A 904 31.09 43.41 26.38
C PRO A 904 30.08 43.01 27.44
N SER A 905 30.51 42.13 28.34
CA SER A 905 29.76 41.72 29.52
C SER A 905 30.17 42.55 30.74
N GLY A 906 29.27 42.73 31.72
CA GLY A 906 29.57 43.43 32.96
C GLY A 906 29.58 44.95 32.88
N VAL A 907 29.02 45.55 31.82
CA VAL A 907 28.81 47.00 31.74
C VAL A 907 27.81 47.41 32.81
N THR A 908 28.20 48.35 33.68
CA THR A 908 27.35 48.83 34.78
C THR A 908 27.11 50.33 34.69
N LEU A 909 25.96 50.76 35.19
CA LEU A 909 25.54 52.15 35.34
C LEU A 909 25.09 52.40 36.78
N THR A 910 25.13 53.63 37.25
CA THR A 910 24.60 54.07 38.54
C THR A 910 23.46 55.07 38.32
N ASP A 911 22.33 54.88 38.98
CA ASP A 911 21.15 55.75 38.84
C ASP A 911 21.37 57.13 39.50
N ALA A 912 21.71 58.17 38.73
CA ALA A 912 21.97 59.51 39.25
C ALA A 912 20.76 60.45 39.05
N ILE A 913 20.24 61.03 40.15
CA ILE A 913 19.06 61.93 40.21
C ILE A 913 19.14 63.13 39.23
N THR A 914 20.35 63.62 38.90
CA THR A 914 20.55 64.68 37.92
C THR A 914 21.77 64.40 37.03
N GLY A 915 21.56 64.30 35.71
CA GLY A 915 22.62 64.23 34.69
C GLY A 915 22.75 62.90 33.94
N GLY A 916 22.26 61.80 34.52
CA GLY A 916 22.40 60.43 33.99
C GLY A 916 23.81 59.82 34.17
N ASP A 917 23.99 58.59 33.72
CA ASP A 917 25.27 57.87 33.69
C ASP A 917 25.53 57.29 32.28
N VAL A 918 26.80 57.03 31.93
CA VAL A 918 27.23 56.67 30.57
C VAL A 918 27.93 55.32 30.55
N ALA A 919 27.36 54.38 29.81
CA ALA A 919 27.90 53.05 29.60
C ALA A 919 28.82 53.07 28.37
N ASN A 920 30.14 52.99 28.58
CA ASN A 920 31.12 52.86 27.49
C ASN A 920 31.41 51.39 27.22
N PHE A 921 31.23 50.96 25.97
CA PHE A 921 31.43 49.58 25.56
C PHE A 921 32.65 49.34 24.66
N GLN A 922 33.61 50.29 24.60
CA GLN A 922 34.98 50.27 24.01
C GLN A 922 35.26 49.35 22.78
N TRP A 923 36.02 49.83 21.78
CA TRP A 923 36.29 49.06 20.55
C TRP A 923 37.07 47.73 20.72
N ASN A 924 37.84 47.56 21.79
CA ASN A 924 38.75 46.43 21.92
C ASN A 924 38.01 45.09 22.14
N GLY A 925 38.07 44.19 21.15
CA GLY A 925 37.44 42.86 21.20
C GLY A 925 35.97 42.81 20.77
N LEU A 926 35.36 43.92 20.32
CA LEU A 926 33.98 43.96 19.82
C LEU A 926 33.79 43.11 18.56
N LEU A 927 34.79 43.09 17.68
CA LEU A 927 34.78 42.33 16.44
C LEU A 927 35.92 41.31 16.48
N MET A 928 35.57 40.03 16.33
CA MET A 928 36.54 38.95 16.23
C MET A 928 36.29 38.17 14.95
N ASP A 929 37.36 37.81 14.26
CA ASP A 929 37.27 36.96 13.10
C ASP A 929 37.04 35.49 13.48
N TRP A 930 36.69 34.67 12.49
CA TRP A 930 36.39 33.24 12.67
C TRP A 930 37.57 32.42 13.19
N SER A 931 38.81 32.93 13.09
CA SER A 931 40.02 32.30 13.60
C SER A 931 40.35 32.73 15.05
N GLY A 932 39.58 33.66 15.61
CA GLY A 932 39.73 34.16 16.98
C GLY A 932 40.63 35.39 17.11
N ASN A 933 40.99 36.05 16.00
CA ASN A 933 41.79 37.28 16.03
C ASN A 933 40.89 38.52 16.11
N ALA A 934 41.34 39.54 16.86
CA ALA A 934 40.62 40.81 16.98
C ALA A 934 40.70 41.61 15.68
N ILE A 935 39.57 42.19 15.28
CA ILE A 935 39.49 43.11 14.14
C ILE A 935 39.56 44.53 14.70
N VAL A 936 40.56 45.30 14.28
CA VAL A 936 40.88 46.61 14.83
C VAL A 936 40.63 47.69 13.78
N SER A 937 39.89 48.73 14.13
CA SER A 937 39.62 49.86 13.24
C SER A 937 40.89 50.68 12.97
N PRO A 938 41.03 51.28 11.77
CA PRO A 938 42.10 52.23 11.50
C PRO A 938 42.06 53.39 12.51
N SER A 939 43.23 53.88 12.92
CA SER A 939 43.35 55.03 13.82
C SER A 939 44.47 55.96 13.37
N VAL A 940 44.32 57.24 13.65
CA VAL A 940 45.37 58.24 13.41
C VAL A 940 45.98 58.61 14.76
N VAL A 941 47.28 58.40 14.90
CA VAL A 941 48.03 58.78 16.10
C VAL A 941 48.91 59.97 15.74
N GLU A 942 48.74 61.07 16.48
CA GLU A 942 49.60 62.25 16.35
C GLU A 942 50.94 61.98 17.06
N THR A 943 52.04 62.07 16.32
CA THR A 943 53.41 61.92 16.82
C THR A 943 54.18 63.24 16.70
N GLU A 944 55.11 63.48 17.62
CA GLU A 944 56.04 64.61 17.54
C GLU A 944 57.36 64.16 16.91
N ASP A 945 57.62 64.63 15.68
CA ASP A 945 58.91 64.40 15.04
C ASP A 945 59.92 65.45 15.48
N ILE A 946 61.09 64.99 15.93
CA ILE A 946 62.19 65.85 16.38
C ILE A 946 63.23 65.93 15.26
N SER A 947 63.34 67.08 14.61
CA SER A 947 64.43 67.37 13.68
C SER A 947 65.55 68.12 14.40
N SER A 948 66.77 67.59 14.31
CA SER A 948 67.97 68.14 14.94
C SER A 948 68.86 68.78 13.91
N TYR A 949 69.35 69.99 14.18
CA TYR A 949 70.22 70.71 13.25
C TYR A 949 71.12 71.70 13.99
N TRP A 950 72.22 72.10 13.34
CA TRP A 950 73.07 73.19 13.81
C TRP A 950 72.36 74.52 13.55
N LYS A 951 71.87 75.15 14.61
CA LYS A 951 71.34 76.50 14.56
C LYS A 951 72.49 77.49 14.72
N GLN A 952 72.61 78.43 13.80
CA GLN A 952 73.54 79.53 13.95
C GLN A 952 73.08 80.40 15.13
N VAL A 953 73.85 80.42 16.21
CA VAL A 953 73.53 81.14 17.46
C VAL A 953 74.51 82.26 17.76
N CYS A 954 75.39 82.62 16.80
CA CYS A 954 76.16 83.84 16.88
C CYS A 954 75.24 85.05 16.76
N THR A 955 74.76 85.52 17.91
CA THR A 955 74.19 86.85 18.09
C THR A 955 75.30 87.89 17.95
N THR A 956 74.94 89.09 17.49
CA THR A 956 75.80 90.29 17.57
C THR A 956 76.46 90.32 18.94
N GLU A 957 77.79 90.29 19.04
CA GLU A 957 78.48 90.32 20.34
C GLU A 957 78.11 91.61 21.04
N TYR A 958 77.72 91.63 22.31
CA TYR A 958 77.60 92.87 23.08
C TYR A 958 78.85 92.98 24.00
N GLU A 959 79.51 94.13 24.06
CA GLU A 959 80.49 94.54 25.06
C GLU A 959 79.78 94.73 26.40
N TRP A 960 80.25 94.04 27.44
CA TRP A 960 79.95 94.34 28.84
C TRP A 960 80.48 95.75 29.12
N VAL A 961 79.62 96.71 29.47
CA VAL A 961 80.08 97.92 30.16
C VAL A 961 80.27 97.49 31.62
N PRO A 962 81.52 97.36 32.13
CA PRO A 962 81.75 96.92 33.50
C PRO A 962 81.18 97.89 34.51
N GLU A 963 81.02 97.44 35.76
CA GLU A 963 80.77 98.32 36.91
C GLU A 963 81.66 99.55 36.78
N HIS A 964 81.04 100.69 36.47
CA HIS A 964 81.76 101.92 36.28
C HIS A 964 81.48 102.76 37.50
N SER A 965 82.51 102.96 38.31
CA SER A 965 82.56 104.14 39.13
C SER A 965 83.16 105.26 38.31
N TYR A 966 82.55 106.43 38.37
CA TYR A 966 83.13 107.62 37.78
C TYR A 966 83.34 108.66 38.86
N VAL A 967 84.35 109.48 38.61
CA VAL A 967 84.80 110.53 39.51
C VAL A 967 83.83 111.71 39.36
N LYS A 968 82.97 111.91 40.38
CA LYS A 968 81.95 112.97 40.44
C LYS A 968 82.59 114.35 40.58
N THR A 969 83.73 114.44 41.24
CA THR A 969 84.63 115.60 41.15
C THR A 969 86.06 115.10 41.15
N PRO A 970 86.86 115.40 40.10
CA PRO A 970 88.28 115.03 40.05
C PRO A 970 89.02 115.56 41.27
N ALA A 971 90.01 114.81 41.74
CA ALA A 971 90.98 115.38 42.67
C ALA A 971 91.67 116.55 41.95
N SER A 972 91.64 117.74 42.56
CA SER A 972 92.37 118.90 42.03
C SER A 972 93.58 119.15 42.92
N LEU A 973 94.77 119.02 42.34
CA LEU A 973 96.05 119.36 42.95
C LEU A 973 96.53 120.67 42.31
N ASN A 974 96.57 121.76 43.10
CA ASN A 974 97.10 123.05 42.65
C ASN A 974 98.39 123.35 43.43
N VAL A 975 99.54 123.15 42.78
CA VAL A 975 100.86 123.31 43.39
C VAL A 975 101.43 124.69 43.06
N THR A 976 101.85 125.42 44.09
CA THR A 976 102.58 126.69 43.91
C THR A 976 104.06 126.42 44.14
N TYR A 977 104.89 126.64 43.10
CA TYR A 977 106.33 126.44 43.16
C TYR A 977 107.07 127.72 43.53
N GLY A 978 108.08 127.60 44.39
CA GLY A 978 109.09 128.62 44.63
C GLY A 978 110.36 128.33 43.82
N LYS A 979 111.10 129.38 43.45
CA LYS A 979 112.43 129.23 42.87
C LYS A 979 113.48 129.60 43.90
N VAL A 980 114.47 128.72 44.04
CA VAL A 980 115.72 129.01 44.72
C VAL A 980 116.75 129.30 43.64
N ASP A 981 117.29 130.51 43.62
CA ASP A 981 118.33 130.95 42.70
C ASP A 981 119.32 131.80 43.51
N PHE A 982 120.48 131.24 43.82
CA PHE A 982 121.54 131.93 44.55
C PHE A 982 122.90 131.31 44.24
N VAL A 983 123.96 132.07 44.49
CA VAL A 983 125.33 131.54 44.49
C VAL A 983 125.70 131.19 45.93
N THR A 984 126.11 129.95 46.17
CA THR A 984 126.47 129.42 47.50
C THR A 984 127.56 130.26 48.17
N ALA A 985 127.26 130.87 49.31
CA ALA A 985 128.21 131.72 50.04
C ALA A 985 129.23 130.90 50.87
N SER A 986 128.89 129.66 51.23
CA SER A 986 129.75 128.66 51.89
C SER A 986 129.58 127.31 51.19
N ASP A 987 130.40 126.33 51.57
CA ASP A 987 130.10 124.93 51.24
C ASP A 987 128.69 124.61 51.78
N LEU A 988 127.86 123.99 50.94
CA LEU A 988 126.47 123.69 51.23
C LEU A 988 126.22 122.22 50.93
N THR A 989 125.59 121.49 51.85
CA THR A 989 125.08 120.15 51.58
C THR A 989 123.65 120.25 51.09
N MET A 990 123.39 119.65 49.94
CA MET A 990 122.07 119.49 49.38
C MET A 990 121.68 118.00 49.43
N TYR A 991 120.42 117.67 49.21
CA TYR A 991 119.85 116.34 49.35
C TYR A 991 119.13 115.96 48.07
N SER A 992 119.55 114.89 47.41
CA SER A 992 118.70 114.20 46.44
C SER A 992 117.87 113.15 47.15
N GLY A 993 116.75 112.74 46.55
CA GLY A 993 115.88 111.72 47.11
C GLY A 993 115.36 110.78 46.04
N THR A 994 115.03 109.56 46.46
CA THR A 994 114.25 108.61 45.67
C THR A 994 113.09 108.08 46.50
N SER A 995 111.97 107.79 45.85
CA SER A 995 110.84 107.12 46.47
C SER A 995 110.42 105.91 45.65
N LYS A 996 110.12 104.80 46.31
CA LYS A 996 109.50 103.61 45.71
C LYS A 996 108.05 103.54 46.15
N VAL A 997 107.15 103.57 45.19
CA VAL A 997 105.70 103.59 45.39
C VAL A 997 105.07 102.39 44.76
N ASN A 998 104.24 101.72 45.53
CA ASN A 998 103.40 100.63 45.08
C ASN A 998 102.00 101.18 44.76
N TYR A 999 101.58 101.06 43.50
CA TYR A 999 100.26 101.45 43.05
C TYR A 999 99.37 100.23 42.89
N TRP A 1000 98.21 100.25 43.52
CA TRP A 1000 97.20 99.21 43.41
C TRP A 1000 95.97 99.77 42.69
N LYS A 1001 95.33 98.96 41.84
CA LYS A 1001 94.09 99.36 41.18
C LYS A 1001 92.90 98.93 42.04
N PRO A 1002 92.07 99.88 42.52
CA PRO A 1002 90.86 99.52 43.23
C PRO A 1002 90.00 98.57 42.39
N GLY A 1003 89.67 97.42 42.96
CA GLY A 1003 88.90 96.37 42.27
C GLY A 1003 89.74 95.26 41.62
N THR A 1004 91.08 95.27 41.73
CA THR A 1004 91.95 94.13 41.36
C THR A 1004 92.51 93.41 42.60
N SER A 1005 93.04 92.20 42.42
CA SER A 1005 93.70 91.44 43.50
C SER A 1005 94.82 92.27 44.16
N THR A 1006 95.00 92.12 45.47
CA THR A 1006 96.07 92.78 46.24
C THR A 1006 97.47 92.24 45.95
N GLU A 1007 97.61 91.19 45.12
CA GLU A 1007 98.89 90.69 44.61
C GLU A 1007 99.32 91.40 43.30
N ASP A 1008 98.38 92.03 42.58
CA ASP A 1008 98.63 92.80 41.35
C ASP A 1008 98.92 94.28 41.68
N VAL A 1009 100.15 94.56 42.09
CA VAL A 1009 100.62 95.90 42.47
C VAL A 1009 101.76 96.34 41.55
N ILE A 1010 101.69 97.59 41.06
CA ILE A 1010 102.71 98.18 40.18
C ILE A 1010 103.66 99.04 41.03
N GLU A 1011 104.92 98.61 41.15
CA GLU A 1011 105.97 99.41 41.79
C GLU A 1011 106.56 100.42 40.80
N LYS A 1012 106.59 101.71 41.17
CA LYS A 1012 107.30 102.78 40.46
C LYS A 1012 108.28 103.47 41.39
N THR A 1013 109.45 103.82 40.87
CA THR A 1013 110.43 104.63 41.61
C THR A 1013 110.49 106.03 41.03
N TYR A 1014 110.42 107.07 41.88
CA TYR A 1014 110.63 108.47 41.54
C TYR A 1014 111.94 108.96 42.13
N SER A 1015 112.53 110.00 41.53
CA SER A 1015 113.75 110.61 42.02
C SER A 1015 113.76 112.10 41.78
N VAL A 1016 114.38 112.84 42.70
CA VAL A 1016 114.54 114.30 42.62
C VAL A 1016 116.01 114.66 42.73
N GLY A 1017 116.39 115.72 42.01
CA GLY A 1017 117.73 116.30 42.09
C GLY A 1017 118.03 116.88 43.47
N ALA A 1018 119.27 117.33 43.68
CA ALA A 1018 119.70 117.89 44.95
C ALA A 1018 118.88 119.14 45.34
N MET A 1019 118.37 119.20 46.57
CA MET A 1019 117.64 120.34 47.16
C MET A 1019 118.25 120.75 48.51
N LEU A 1020 118.01 121.95 49.05
CA LEU A 1020 118.68 122.42 50.28
C LEU A 1020 118.37 121.56 51.51
N THR A 1021 117.17 120.99 51.56
CA THR A 1021 116.73 120.15 52.69
C THR A 1021 116.08 118.85 52.20
N GLN A 1022 116.12 117.81 53.02
CA GLN A 1022 115.41 116.55 52.73
C GLN A 1022 113.89 116.77 52.68
N ALA A 1023 113.35 117.71 53.46
CA ALA A 1023 111.93 118.03 53.43
C ALA A 1023 111.50 118.59 52.07
N GLU A 1024 112.33 119.43 51.44
CA GLU A 1024 112.07 119.92 50.08
C GLU A 1024 112.15 118.79 49.06
N ALA A 1025 113.16 117.91 49.17
CA ALA A 1025 113.26 116.73 48.31
C ALA A 1025 112.06 115.78 48.50
N MET A 1026 111.58 115.59 49.73
CA MET A 1026 110.43 114.76 50.05
C MET A 1026 109.13 115.36 49.52
N ALA A 1027 108.90 116.66 49.69
CA ALA A 1027 107.72 117.35 49.16
C ALA A 1027 107.67 117.26 47.63
N MET A 1028 108.82 117.40 46.95
CA MET A 1028 108.89 117.21 45.51
C MET A 1028 108.64 115.76 45.08
N LEU A 1029 109.11 114.77 45.84
CA LEU A 1029 108.78 113.36 45.59
C LEU A 1029 107.29 113.09 45.79
N GLU A 1030 106.68 113.57 46.88
CA GLU A 1030 105.24 113.41 47.12
C GLU A 1030 104.38 114.04 46.01
N VAL A 1031 104.79 115.18 45.46
CA VAL A 1031 104.13 115.77 44.27
C VAL A 1031 104.31 114.87 43.04
N GLN A 1032 105.52 114.37 42.77
CA GLN A 1032 105.76 113.45 41.63
C GLN A 1032 105.01 112.12 41.76
N GLU A 1033 104.79 111.62 42.99
CA GLU A 1033 103.98 110.43 43.22
C GLU A 1033 102.52 110.71 42.89
N ARG A 1034 101.97 111.86 43.34
CA ARG A 1034 100.59 112.24 43.05
C ARG A 1034 100.37 112.51 41.56
N GLU A 1035 101.31 113.16 40.89
CA GLU A 1035 101.26 113.36 39.43
C GLU A 1035 101.52 112.08 38.65
N GLY A 1036 102.39 111.21 39.17
CA GLY A 1036 102.82 109.98 38.53
C GLY A 1036 101.93 108.77 38.80
N THR A 1037 100.90 108.94 39.63
CA THR A 1037 99.89 107.92 39.91
C THR A 1037 99.23 107.51 38.60
N PRO A 1038 99.39 106.25 38.14
CA PRO A 1038 98.75 105.79 36.92
C PRO A 1038 97.24 105.99 37.01
N GLU A 1039 96.64 106.53 35.96
CA GLU A 1039 95.22 106.80 35.89
C GLU A 1039 94.41 105.54 36.24
N GLY A 1040 93.52 105.65 37.25
CA GLY A 1040 92.73 104.54 37.78
C GLY A 1040 93.42 103.66 38.84
N TYR A 1041 94.65 103.98 39.28
CA TYR A 1041 95.31 103.35 40.42
C TYR A 1041 95.32 104.30 41.64
N VAL A 1042 95.47 103.74 42.84
CA VAL A 1042 95.69 104.48 44.09
C VAL A 1042 97.04 104.09 44.70
N ASN A 1043 97.70 105.03 45.37
CA ASN A 1043 98.94 104.77 46.10
C ASN A 1043 98.66 103.82 47.27
N PHE A 1044 99.37 102.70 47.30
CA PHE A 1044 99.23 101.58 48.24
C PHE A 1044 100.49 101.40 49.12
N GLY A 1045 101.35 102.43 49.17
CA GLY A 1045 102.51 102.53 50.06
C GLY A 1045 103.75 103.10 49.36
N SER A 1046 104.41 104.09 49.99
CA SER A 1046 105.65 104.73 49.52
C SER A 1046 106.81 104.53 50.51
N THR A 1047 108.03 104.30 50.01
CA THR A 1047 109.28 104.24 50.80
C THR A 1047 110.29 105.25 50.26
N TYR A 1048 110.80 106.16 51.10
CA TYR A 1048 111.71 107.25 50.70
C TYR A 1048 113.15 107.01 51.14
N ASN A 1049 114.14 107.38 50.31
CA ASN A 1049 115.57 107.37 50.60
C ASN A 1049 116.24 108.66 50.13
N PHE A 1050 117.12 109.28 50.94
CA PHE A 1050 117.80 110.53 50.61
C PHE A 1050 119.32 110.39 50.60
N THR A 1051 119.98 111.05 49.63
CA THR A 1051 121.45 111.06 49.47
C THR A 1051 121.98 112.49 49.56
N GLU A 1052 123.00 112.71 50.40
CA GLU A 1052 123.67 114.00 50.54
C GLU A 1052 124.60 114.28 49.36
N ILE A 1053 124.44 115.46 48.75
CA ILE A 1053 125.22 115.97 47.63
C ILE A 1053 125.91 117.26 48.09
N PRO A 1054 127.23 117.25 48.30
CA PRO A 1054 127.95 118.47 48.64
C PRO A 1054 128.05 119.39 47.42
N VAL A 1055 127.61 120.64 47.57
CA VAL A 1055 127.75 121.71 46.59
C VAL A 1055 128.74 122.75 47.11
N ILE A 1056 129.75 122.97 46.29
CA ILE A 1056 130.85 123.86 46.62
C ILE A 1056 130.56 125.28 46.18
N LYS A 1057 130.34 126.17 47.14
CA LYS A 1057 131.29 127.27 47.34
C LYS A 1057 131.47 128.26 46.19
N GLY A 1058 130.74 129.35 46.21
CA GLY A 1058 130.67 130.18 45.02
C GLY A 1058 130.08 129.45 43.81
N SER A 1059 129.49 128.25 43.97
CA SER A 1059 128.69 127.60 42.92
C SER A 1059 127.30 128.20 42.90
N HIS A 1060 126.84 128.49 41.69
CA HIS A 1060 125.46 128.86 41.42
C HIS A 1060 124.54 127.64 41.63
N VAL A 1061 123.53 127.82 42.46
CA VAL A 1061 122.49 126.85 42.81
C VAL A 1061 121.16 127.44 42.38
N GLU A 1062 120.60 126.85 41.34
CA GLU A 1062 119.24 127.12 40.88
C GLU A 1062 118.44 125.82 40.90
N TYR A 1063 117.33 125.80 41.62
CA TYR A 1063 116.32 124.74 41.54
C TYR A 1063 114.96 125.25 42.03
N THR A 1064 113.89 124.59 41.61
CA THR A 1064 112.53 124.86 42.08
C THR A 1064 112.16 123.95 43.25
N TYR A 1065 111.52 124.50 44.27
CA TYR A 1065 110.95 123.75 45.40
C TYR A 1065 109.45 124.01 45.49
N VAL A 1066 108.73 123.16 46.20
CA VAL A 1066 107.30 123.31 46.43
C VAL A 1066 107.08 124.31 47.57
N ALA A 1067 106.42 125.44 47.28
CA ALA A 1067 106.15 126.49 48.26
C ALA A 1067 104.79 126.30 48.96
N ASN A 1068 103.76 125.87 48.22
CA ASN A 1068 102.46 125.53 48.79
C ASN A 1068 101.75 124.46 47.94
N ILE A 1069 100.93 123.63 48.58
CA ILE A 1069 100.09 122.63 47.92
C ILE A 1069 98.65 122.84 48.40
N ASP A 1070 97.75 123.22 47.49
CA ASP A 1070 96.31 123.26 47.76
C ASP A 1070 95.66 122.04 47.08
N TYR A 1071 95.27 121.05 47.89
CA TYR A 1071 94.81 119.73 47.41
C TYR A 1071 93.37 119.44 47.85
N VAL A 1072 92.50 119.25 46.87
CA VAL A 1072 91.11 118.79 47.06
C VAL A 1072 90.99 117.35 46.53
N PRO A 1073 90.68 116.34 47.37
CA PRO A 1073 90.58 114.93 46.96
C PRO A 1073 89.34 114.62 46.11
N ALA A 1074 89.39 113.53 45.34
CA ALA A 1074 88.33 113.12 44.41
C ALA A 1074 87.08 112.56 45.11
N GLU A 1075 85.89 112.85 44.56
CA GLU A 1075 84.62 112.22 44.97
C GLU A 1075 84.24 111.13 43.96
N ILE A 1076 83.94 109.88 44.40
CA ILE A 1076 83.72 108.71 43.54
C ILE A 1076 82.30 108.15 43.73
N VAL A 1077 81.58 107.83 42.64
CA VAL A 1077 80.22 107.24 42.62
C VAL A 1077 80.20 105.97 41.77
N VAL A 1078 79.60 104.87 42.26
CA VAL A 1078 79.61 103.51 41.67
C VAL A 1078 78.29 103.17 40.94
N VAL A 1079 78.37 102.68 39.70
CA VAL A 1079 77.25 102.20 38.85
C VAL A 1079 77.52 100.76 38.37
N PRO A 1080 76.64 99.76 38.64
CA PRO A 1080 76.79 98.38 38.15
C PRO A 1080 76.59 98.23 36.62
N GLY A 1081 77.32 97.32 35.98
CA GLY A 1081 77.42 97.16 34.51
C GLY A 1081 76.33 96.36 33.78
N ASP A 1082 76.17 96.57 32.46
CA ASP A 1082 75.30 95.82 31.51
C ASP A 1082 75.76 95.95 30.02
N TYR A 1083 75.28 95.09 29.08
CA TYR A 1083 75.89 94.80 27.75
C TYR A 1083 75.39 95.63 26.50
N VAL A 1084 76.26 96.04 25.53
CA VAL A 1084 76.00 96.78 24.22
C VAL A 1084 76.76 96.24 22.93
N ALA A 1085 76.15 96.09 21.72
CA ALA A 1085 76.63 95.31 20.52
C ALA A 1085 77.92 95.73 19.71
N LYS A 1086 78.65 94.76 19.10
CA LYS A 1086 80.00 94.70 18.45
C LYS A 1086 79.96 93.86 17.14
N LYS A 1087 80.84 94.15 16.17
CA LYS A 1087 80.91 93.53 14.81
C LYS A 1087 81.68 92.18 14.82
N HIS A 1088 81.12 91.11 14.24
CA HIS A 1088 81.60 89.71 14.34
C HIS A 1088 81.72 89.01 12.95
N GLU A 1089 82.75 88.18 12.73
CA GLU A 1089 82.90 87.26 11.57
C GLU A 1089 82.65 85.80 11.98
N HIS A 1090 81.73 85.10 11.29
CA HIS A 1090 81.27 83.78 11.68
C HIS A 1090 82.20 82.62 11.27
N THR A 1091 82.24 81.56 12.09
CA THR A 1091 82.88 80.28 11.77
C THR A 1091 82.00 79.38 10.87
N PRO A 1092 82.58 78.54 9.98
CA PRO A 1092 81.83 77.63 9.11
C PRO A 1092 80.96 76.62 9.89
N MET A 1093 79.82 76.21 9.32
CA MET A 1093 78.91 75.23 9.96
C MET A 1093 79.62 73.88 10.16
N PRO A 1094 79.53 73.27 11.36
CA PRO A 1094 80.06 71.93 11.61
C PRO A 1094 79.48 70.89 10.65
N THR A 1095 80.31 69.97 10.17
CA THR A 1095 79.91 68.92 9.21
C THR A 1095 79.61 67.58 9.88
N PHE A 1096 79.37 67.57 11.18
CA PHE A 1096 79.06 66.39 12.00
C PHE A 1096 77.86 66.70 12.89
N ASP A 1097 77.05 65.71 13.27
CA ASP A 1097 75.90 65.92 14.17
C ASP A 1097 76.34 66.09 15.64
N GLY A 1098 75.63 66.91 16.41
CA GLY A 1098 75.94 67.09 17.82
C GLY A 1098 75.54 65.90 18.71
N GLU A 1099 76.39 65.56 19.67
CA GLU A 1099 76.22 64.50 20.68
C GLU A 1099 75.20 64.87 21.76
N SER A 1100 74.89 66.16 21.96
CA SER A 1100 73.83 66.60 22.87
C SER A 1100 73.21 67.94 22.45
N TYR A 1101 71.91 68.12 22.69
CA TYR A 1101 71.23 69.39 22.41
C TYR A 1101 71.78 70.49 23.32
N GLY A 1102 72.25 71.58 22.72
CA GLY A 1102 73.01 72.65 23.36
C GLY A 1102 74.52 72.56 23.12
N GLN A 1103 75.03 71.50 22.49
CA GLN A 1103 76.45 71.42 22.11
C GLN A 1103 76.80 72.57 21.16
N LYS A 1104 77.92 73.26 21.42
CA LYS A 1104 78.40 74.38 20.60
C LYS A 1104 79.67 74.03 19.84
N SER A 1105 79.73 74.46 18.59
CA SER A 1105 80.92 74.35 17.74
C SER A 1105 81.01 75.59 16.86
N GLY A 1106 81.95 76.48 17.19
CA GLY A 1106 82.02 77.81 16.60
C GLY A 1106 80.73 78.60 16.81
N CYS A 1107 80.15 79.09 15.72
CA CYS A 1107 78.94 79.90 15.70
C CYS A 1107 77.62 79.13 15.77
N TRP A 1108 77.69 77.83 16.02
CA TRP A 1108 76.58 76.92 15.82
C TRP A 1108 76.30 76.14 17.11
N GLU A 1109 75.02 76.02 17.45
CA GLU A 1109 74.52 75.22 18.57
C GLU A 1109 73.62 74.12 18.01
N TRP A 1110 73.87 72.89 18.44
CA TRP A 1110 73.05 71.75 18.07
C TRP A 1110 71.71 71.86 18.79
N THR A 1111 70.63 72.08 18.04
CA THR A 1111 69.29 72.32 18.61
C THR A 1111 68.25 71.42 17.95
N LYS A 1112 67.02 71.45 18.48
CA LYS A 1112 65.89 70.70 17.94
C LYS A 1112 64.66 71.56 17.67
N THR A 1113 63.87 71.16 16.69
CA THR A 1113 62.51 71.68 16.46
C THR A 1113 61.53 70.51 16.37
N THR A 1114 60.35 70.68 16.96
CA THR A 1114 59.25 69.72 16.94
C THR A 1114 58.12 70.18 16.02
N PHE A 1115 57.62 69.26 15.19
CA PHE A 1115 56.39 69.45 14.40
C PHE A 1115 55.50 68.21 14.53
N GLY A 1116 54.18 68.41 14.54
CA GLY A 1116 53.21 67.31 14.58
C GLY A 1116 53.11 66.61 13.23
N SER A 1117 53.23 65.28 13.25
CA SER A 1117 52.95 64.41 12.11
C SER A 1117 51.90 63.38 12.51
N SER A 1118 51.00 63.05 11.58
CA SER A 1118 49.96 62.05 11.79
C SER A 1118 50.43 60.70 11.24
N VAL A 1119 50.60 59.70 12.09
CA VAL A 1119 50.84 58.31 11.65
C VAL A 1119 49.50 57.59 11.54
N ILE A 1120 49.17 57.12 10.33
CA ILE A 1120 47.97 56.32 10.08
C ILE A 1120 48.28 54.86 10.43
N ASN A 1121 47.61 54.33 11.44
CA ASN A 1121 47.52 52.90 11.68
C ASN A 1121 46.33 52.35 10.88
N LEU A 1122 46.58 51.45 9.92
CA LEU A 1122 45.54 50.91 9.02
C LEU A 1122 44.59 49.93 9.71
N GLY A 1123 44.77 49.65 11.00
CA GLY A 1123 43.98 48.64 11.71
C GLY A 1123 44.40 47.22 11.35
N GLN A 1124 43.70 46.24 11.91
CA GLN A 1124 43.98 44.81 11.71
C GLN A 1124 42.74 44.12 11.14
N TYR A 1125 42.87 43.53 9.94
CA TYR A 1125 41.82 42.79 9.21
C TYR A 1125 40.55 43.59 8.87
N TRP A 1126 40.54 44.91 9.15
CA TRP A 1126 39.39 45.77 8.99
C TRP A 1126 38.87 45.81 7.54
N PHE A 1127 39.77 45.94 6.58
CA PHE A 1127 39.40 46.02 5.15
C PHE A 1127 39.11 44.65 4.54
N TYR A 1128 39.68 43.56 5.08
CA TYR A 1128 39.54 42.21 4.55
C TYR A 1128 38.11 41.68 4.63
N TYR A 1129 37.42 41.94 5.74
CA TYR A 1129 36.03 41.50 5.92
C TYR A 1129 35.00 42.45 5.30
N GLY A 1130 35.45 43.48 4.58
CA GLY A 1130 34.65 44.56 4.03
C GLY A 1130 34.42 45.71 5.02
N GLU A 1131 33.96 46.85 4.51
CA GLU A 1131 33.74 48.05 5.33
C GLU A 1131 32.72 47.79 6.45
N PHE A 1132 33.13 48.08 7.68
CA PHE A 1132 32.27 47.97 8.85
C PHE A 1132 31.51 49.27 9.08
N SER A 1133 30.21 49.18 9.33
CA SER A 1133 29.45 50.33 9.86
C SER A 1133 29.78 50.57 11.33
N ASP A 1134 29.37 51.72 11.88
CA ASP A 1134 29.30 51.88 13.33
C ASP A 1134 28.37 50.82 13.95
N VAL A 1135 28.70 50.40 15.17
CA VAL A 1135 27.83 49.54 15.97
C VAL A 1135 26.58 50.33 16.35
N LYS A 1136 25.41 49.91 15.89
CA LYS A 1136 24.12 50.55 16.16
C LYS A 1136 23.33 49.77 17.20
N LEU A 1137 22.88 50.48 18.23
CA LEU A 1137 21.99 49.96 19.25
C LEU A 1137 20.54 50.30 18.92
N ASP A 1138 19.67 49.29 18.88
CA ASP A 1138 18.24 49.49 18.67
C ASP A 1138 17.57 49.84 20.00
N ILE A 1139 17.70 51.11 20.38
CA ILE A 1139 17.13 51.67 21.61
C ILE A 1139 15.59 51.65 21.63
N THR A 1140 14.93 51.31 20.51
CA THR A 1140 13.46 51.17 20.44
C THR A 1140 12.98 49.76 20.82
N LYS A 1141 13.87 48.76 20.75
CA LYS A 1141 13.58 47.34 21.08
C LYS A 1141 14.23 46.88 22.38
N VAL A 1142 14.43 47.82 23.28
CA VAL A 1142 15.05 47.57 24.57
C VAL A 1142 14.12 46.76 25.46
N THR A 1143 14.68 45.77 26.13
CA THR A 1143 13.97 44.99 27.15
C THR A 1143 14.75 45.02 28.45
N THR A 1144 14.10 44.65 29.55
CA THR A 1144 14.70 44.57 30.88
C THR A 1144 14.34 43.24 31.55
N ASP A 1145 15.06 42.87 32.61
CA ASP A 1145 14.69 41.75 33.48
C ASP A 1145 13.64 42.15 34.56
N LEU A 1146 13.10 43.36 34.47
CA LEU A 1146 12.07 43.88 35.36
C LEU A 1146 10.71 43.22 35.07
N LYS A 1147 10.29 42.30 35.94
CA LYS A 1147 9.02 41.58 35.75
C LYS A 1147 7.79 42.47 35.97
N TYR A 1148 7.85 43.43 36.88
CA TYR A 1148 6.70 44.23 37.32
C TYR A 1148 6.10 45.13 36.22
N ASN A 1149 6.90 45.54 35.23
CA ASN A 1149 6.46 46.38 34.11
C ASN A 1149 6.47 45.63 32.77
N GLY A 1150 6.53 44.30 32.81
CA GLY A 1150 6.55 43.45 31.62
C GLY A 1150 7.85 43.53 30.82
N GLY A 1151 9.00 43.69 31.48
CA GLY A 1151 10.33 43.73 30.86
C GLY A 1151 10.59 45.02 30.07
N LYS A 1152 9.95 46.13 30.46
CA LYS A 1152 10.11 47.44 29.81
C LYS A 1152 11.07 48.32 30.61
N LEU A 1153 11.52 49.43 30.01
CA LEU A 1153 12.23 50.46 30.77
C LEU A 1153 11.27 51.15 31.76
N PRO A 1154 11.77 51.62 32.92
CA PRO A 1154 10.99 52.44 33.83
C PRO A 1154 10.42 53.71 33.16
N ALA A 1155 9.30 54.22 33.69
CA ALA A 1155 8.65 55.41 33.13
C ALA A 1155 9.55 56.65 33.26
N LYS A 1156 9.67 57.45 32.20
CA LYS A 1156 10.59 58.61 32.08
C LYS A 1156 12.09 58.28 32.03
N THR A 1157 12.47 57.01 31.84
CA THR A 1157 13.84 56.64 31.47
C THR A 1157 14.09 56.90 29.98
N THR A 1158 15.23 57.51 29.64
CA THR A 1158 15.67 57.68 28.25
C THR A 1158 17.06 57.07 28.03
N LEU A 1159 17.25 56.45 26.86
CA LEU A 1159 18.54 55.97 26.37
C LEU A 1159 18.94 56.75 25.14
N GLU A 1160 20.18 57.22 25.08
CA GLU A 1160 20.75 57.92 23.93
C GLU A 1160 22.12 57.32 23.59
N GLN A 1161 22.32 56.91 22.34
CA GLN A 1161 23.61 56.40 21.88
C GLN A 1161 24.45 57.55 21.29
N VAL A 1162 25.70 57.68 21.74
CA VAL A 1162 26.71 58.57 21.14
C VAL A 1162 27.99 57.77 20.93
N GLY A 1163 28.31 57.44 19.67
CA GLY A 1163 29.41 56.56 19.32
C GLY A 1163 29.31 55.21 20.05
N ASN A 1164 30.38 54.82 20.75
CA ASN A 1164 30.45 53.59 21.54
C ASN A 1164 30.00 53.76 22.99
N THR A 1165 29.09 54.71 23.23
CA THR A 1165 28.53 54.95 24.56
C THR A 1165 27.01 55.00 24.53
N VAL A 1166 26.39 54.55 25.61
CA VAL A 1166 24.96 54.72 25.86
C VAL A 1166 24.77 55.55 27.10
N LYS A 1167 24.14 56.70 26.95
CA LYS A 1167 23.71 57.53 28.06
C LYS A 1167 22.35 57.05 28.56
N TYR A 1168 22.29 56.75 29.85
CA TYR A 1168 21.08 56.42 30.58
C TYR A 1168 20.69 57.61 31.46
N VAL A 1169 19.44 58.05 31.36
CA VAL A 1169 18.90 59.12 32.21
C VAL A 1169 17.57 58.65 32.79
N ASN A 1170 17.45 58.75 34.11
CA ASN A 1170 16.22 58.58 34.86
C ASN A 1170 15.93 59.87 35.64
N VAL A 1171 14.70 60.41 35.52
CA VAL A 1171 14.34 61.74 36.04
C VAL A 1171 13.26 61.71 37.14
N ASP A 1172 12.87 60.53 37.63
CA ASP A 1172 11.93 60.41 38.76
C ASP A 1172 12.21 59.14 39.58
N SER A 1173 12.07 59.26 40.92
CA SER A 1173 12.30 58.29 42.02
C SER A 1173 13.49 57.32 41.89
N PRO A 1174 14.44 57.29 42.85
CA PRO A 1174 15.61 56.41 42.80
C PRO A 1174 15.20 54.94 42.68
N ILE A 1175 15.82 54.19 41.77
CA ILE A 1175 15.64 52.74 41.73
C ILE A 1175 16.13 52.13 43.04
N GLU A 1176 15.37 51.21 43.65
CA GLU A 1176 15.72 50.61 44.95
C GLU A 1176 16.60 49.34 44.81
N TYR A 1177 16.69 48.77 43.61
CA TYR A 1177 17.41 47.53 43.33
C TYR A 1177 18.02 47.54 41.93
N ALA A 1178 19.09 46.74 41.75
CA ALA A 1178 19.77 46.63 40.47
C ALA A 1178 18.95 45.81 39.46
N TYR A 1179 19.01 46.19 38.18
CA TYR A 1179 18.33 45.47 37.10
C TYR A 1179 19.13 45.51 35.80
N LYS A 1180 18.81 44.63 34.84
CA LYS A 1180 19.49 44.54 33.55
C LYS A 1180 18.65 45.12 32.43
N ILE A 1181 19.33 45.83 31.54
CA ILE A 1181 18.83 46.33 30.26
C ILE A 1181 19.47 45.49 29.16
N PHE A 1182 18.66 44.96 28.25
CA PHE A 1182 19.08 44.23 27.05
C PHE A 1182 18.77 45.08 25.82
N ILE A 1183 19.82 45.49 25.10
CA ILE A 1183 19.72 46.35 23.92
C ILE A 1183 20.23 45.58 22.71
N PRO A 1184 19.39 45.30 21.69
CA PRO A 1184 19.87 44.69 20.46
C PRO A 1184 20.92 45.56 19.78
N ALA A 1185 22.02 44.95 19.37
CA ALA A 1185 23.16 45.62 18.74
C ALA A 1185 23.38 45.05 17.35
N THR A 1186 23.70 45.90 16.38
CA THR A 1186 23.94 45.50 14.99
C THR A 1186 25.15 46.19 14.40
N VAL A 1187 25.83 45.51 13.48
CA VAL A 1187 26.91 46.09 12.68
C VAL A 1187 26.89 45.47 11.29
N ASN A 1188 27.02 46.29 10.25
CA ASN A 1188 27.12 45.82 8.87
C ASN A 1188 28.58 45.56 8.52
N TYR A 1189 28.83 44.55 7.70
CA TYR A 1189 30.14 44.23 7.12
C TYR A 1189 29.97 43.57 5.74
N GLY A 1190 31.07 43.21 5.07
CA GLY A 1190 31.04 42.74 3.68
C GLY A 1190 30.14 41.51 3.41
N TRP A 1191 29.93 40.66 4.41
CA TRP A 1191 29.09 39.46 4.33
C TRP A 1191 27.70 39.60 4.98
N GLY A 1192 27.28 40.80 5.37
CA GLY A 1192 25.90 41.07 5.83
C GLY A 1192 25.82 41.88 7.11
N THR A 1193 24.79 41.62 7.92
CA THR A 1193 24.54 42.31 9.19
C THR A 1193 24.72 41.35 10.35
N LEU A 1194 25.67 41.64 11.24
CA LEU A 1194 25.81 40.93 12.50
C LEU A 1194 24.81 41.49 13.50
N SER A 1195 24.28 40.63 14.37
CA SER A 1195 23.39 41.00 15.46
C SER A 1195 23.87 40.38 16.77
N SER A 1196 23.79 41.13 17.85
CA SER A 1196 24.13 40.72 19.22
C SER A 1196 23.25 41.47 20.22
N THR A 1197 23.50 41.35 21.51
CA THR A 1197 22.75 42.07 22.55
C THR A 1197 23.70 42.65 23.58
N LEU A 1198 23.69 43.96 23.75
CA LEU A 1198 24.37 44.64 24.84
C LEU A 1198 23.55 44.45 26.12
N THR A 1199 24.20 43.93 27.16
CA THR A 1199 23.59 43.79 28.48
C THR A 1199 24.21 44.79 29.43
N ILE A 1200 23.40 45.70 29.97
CA ILE A 1200 23.83 46.74 30.92
C ILE A 1200 23.15 46.50 32.26
N THR A 1201 23.90 46.52 33.36
CA THR A 1201 23.33 46.44 34.71
C THR A 1201 23.23 47.84 35.32
N VAL A 1202 22.03 48.29 35.66
CA VAL A 1202 21.82 49.58 36.34
C VAL A 1202 21.76 49.32 37.84
N ASN A 1203 22.63 49.97 38.60
CA ASN A 1203 22.73 49.87 40.06
C ASN A 1203 22.08 51.09 40.74
N PRO A 1204 21.45 50.91 41.92
CA PRO A 1204 20.90 52.01 42.70
C PRO A 1204 22.01 52.91 43.27
N LYS A 1205 21.73 54.21 43.40
CA LYS A 1205 22.60 55.17 44.10
C LYS A 1205 22.07 55.36 45.52
N ASN A 1206 22.81 54.85 46.51
CA ASN A 1206 22.50 55.05 47.93
C ASN A 1206 22.77 56.48 48.38
#